data_AF-A0A4S2RS93-F1
#
_entry.id   AF-A0A4S2RS93-F1
#
_cell.length_a   1.000
_cell.length_b   1.000
_cell.length_c   1.000
_cell.angle_alpha   90.00
_cell.angle_beta   90.00
_cell.angle_gamma   90.00
#
_symmetry.space_group_name_H-M   'P 1'
#
loop_
_entity.id
_entity.type
_entity.pdbx_description
1 polymer ?
#
loop_
_entity_poly.entity_id
_entity_poly.type
_entity_poly.pdbx_seq_one_letter_code
_entity_poly.pdbx_strand_id
1 'polypeptide(L)'
;MNIEILVHTLATDSIGARAAARLAQSLAARHRVTVVAVRGAAAPHPALRLPESVTVAALAPSVAAGDRDDDNTSQLVIAGDPEFRRYNRADDGRLRKHLSASGADVVIALSSALGAVLAQCPVPHARRIARQSAPVERLPESVRARWTELYRDLDAVVPLTQGDAAAPEYRALRTAGVEVRHIPEPVLLAESPDKPTTGVVISAGRLVSHRRVDLALHAFAQTHATQPGWQLRLFGTGPLRRETRELVTTLGLHDRVLVFDREAGEEDFYDADIALVTSERLDSARPVLEALAQATPVVATEVPYGAPEVLADGHAGPLVPVGDVHATARALERYMADERLRSAHRTQALRTAQSAGMEQVGDAYEELFGTVRAGVRGRWSQRRRTGAGAPAEERPRPTADCRLLPDGAWEVTLHGVPGARTVRVKDQSKGGGEDVDFAVGSGGTRAQIDARALAVLREGRADFYAVDGKGKERRLRFGRCTLGGARDVGHLSDLDHFHWALPYATEGGYLRLRVWSRPNHAELVAVEYSDTSLWLTGWLQGQWQPGGEWLLLLRRRQEPTRTLAAGRARFEDGWFGAELNMNEAMRARLLMRENWDVLLTDGSGSEPVRVARIADDQVVRRDVQRFPELVREEPADLFGPDVGRAVVGLRPYFTADNELSLVVTEHH
;
A
#
# COMPACT_ATOMS: atom_id res chain seq x y z
N MET A 1 -27.17 -4.24 -18.52
CA MET A 1 -28.07 -4.65 -17.42
C MET A 1 -27.95 -3.64 -16.29
N ASN A 2 -28.92 -3.61 -15.38
CA ASN A 2 -28.83 -2.96 -14.08
C ASN A 2 -28.32 -3.97 -13.05
N ILE A 3 -27.14 -3.75 -12.48
CA ILE A 3 -26.46 -4.67 -11.56
C ILE A 3 -26.32 -4.02 -10.19
N GLU A 4 -26.77 -4.73 -9.15
CA GLU A 4 -26.52 -4.35 -7.76
C GLU A 4 -25.45 -5.26 -7.13
N ILE A 5 -24.45 -4.67 -6.51
CA ILE A 5 -23.39 -5.38 -5.76
C ILE A 5 -23.58 -5.09 -4.27
N LEU A 6 -23.91 -6.10 -3.48
CA LEU A 6 -24.11 -5.97 -2.04
C LEU A 6 -22.78 -6.15 -1.30
N VAL A 7 -22.46 -5.20 -0.42
CA VAL A 7 -21.28 -5.21 0.44
C VAL A 7 -21.64 -4.72 1.85
N HIS A 8 -20.90 -5.15 2.88
CA HIS A 8 -21.16 -4.70 4.25
C HIS A 8 -20.97 -3.17 4.40
N THR A 9 -19.81 -2.66 3.98
CA THR A 9 -19.49 -1.23 4.03
C THR A 9 -18.47 -0.83 2.96
N LEU A 10 -18.53 0.45 2.55
CA LEU A 10 -17.51 1.10 1.71
C LEU A 10 -16.77 2.21 2.46
N ALA A 11 -17.04 2.40 3.76
CA ALA A 11 -16.45 3.48 4.56
C ALA A 11 -14.97 3.22 4.93
N THR A 12 -14.46 2.01 4.67
CA THR A 12 -13.08 1.60 4.93
C THR A 12 -12.46 1.04 3.64
N ASP A 13 -11.14 0.90 3.59
CA ASP A 13 -10.41 0.25 2.51
C ASP A 13 -10.27 -1.27 2.68
N SER A 14 -11.18 -1.89 3.44
CA SER A 14 -11.15 -3.33 3.70
C SER A 14 -11.16 -4.19 2.43
N ILE A 15 -10.68 -5.43 2.55
CA ILE A 15 -10.66 -6.44 1.47
C ILE A 15 -12.01 -6.52 0.75
N GLY A 16 -13.13 -6.60 1.48
CA GLY A 16 -14.47 -6.67 0.89
C GLY A 16 -14.89 -5.40 0.16
N ALA A 17 -14.52 -4.22 0.67
CA ALA A 17 -14.78 -2.94 0.01
C ALA A 17 -13.96 -2.79 -1.29
N ARG A 18 -12.68 -3.19 -1.29
CA ARG A 18 -11.84 -3.23 -2.50
C ARG A 18 -12.37 -4.22 -3.52
N ALA A 19 -12.79 -5.40 -3.08
CA ALA A 19 -13.35 -6.39 -3.98
C ALA A 19 -14.65 -5.91 -4.64
N ALA A 20 -15.51 -5.21 -3.89
CA ALA A 20 -16.70 -4.55 -4.43
C ALA A 20 -16.33 -3.48 -5.46
N ALA A 21 -15.36 -2.63 -5.15
CA ALA A 21 -14.93 -1.56 -6.03
C ALA A 21 -14.32 -2.09 -7.33
N ARG A 22 -13.45 -3.11 -7.26
CA ARG A 22 -12.82 -3.74 -8.42
C ARG A 22 -13.83 -4.47 -9.30
N LEU A 23 -14.77 -5.20 -8.71
CA LEU A 23 -15.84 -5.85 -9.47
C LEU A 23 -16.77 -4.82 -10.13
N ALA A 24 -17.08 -3.74 -9.43
CA ALA A 24 -17.85 -2.65 -10.02
C ALA A 24 -17.11 -2.02 -11.20
N GLN A 25 -15.81 -1.79 -11.08
CA GLN A 25 -14.95 -1.27 -12.17
C GLN A 25 -14.99 -2.19 -13.40
N SER A 26 -14.84 -3.52 -13.23
CA SER A 26 -14.86 -4.45 -14.36
C SER A 26 -16.19 -4.48 -15.12
N LEU A 27 -17.31 -4.16 -14.44
CA LEU A 27 -18.66 -4.21 -15.03
C LEU A 27 -19.17 -2.84 -15.50
N ALA A 28 -18.64 -1.74 -14.96
CA ALA A 28 -19.16 -0.39 -15.18
C ALA A 28 -19.00 0.12 -16.62
N ALA A 29 -18.08 -0.45 -17.41
CA ALA A 29 -17.91 -0.09 -18.81
C ALA A 29 -19.10 -0.50 -19.70
N ARG A 30 -19.86 -1.54 -19.29
CA ARG A 30 -20.89 -2.20 -20.11
C ARG A 30 -22.27 -2.18 -19.45
N HIS A 31 -22.34 -1.90 -18.16
CA HIS A 31 -23.55 -2.01 -17.36
C HIS A 31 -23.74 -0.82 -16.43
N ARG A 32 -24.99 -0.62 -16.00
CA ARG A 32 -25.30 0.30 -14.91
C ARG A 32 -25.06 -0.44 -13.61
N VAL A 33 -24.07 -0.01 -12.84
CA VAL A 33 -23.66 -0.68 -11.61
C VAL A 33 -23.99 0.20 -10.41
N THR A 34 -24.67 -0.39 -9.43
CA THR A 34 -24.90 0.20 -8.12
C THR A 34 -24.24 -0.66 -7.05
N VAL A 35 -23.33 -0.09 -6.26
CA VAL A 35 -22.80 -0.76 -5.07
C VAL A 35 -23.64 -0.35 -3.87
N VAL A 36 -24.30 -1.33 -3.25
CA VAL A 36 -25.20 -1.14 -2.12
C VAL A 36 -24.48 -1.58 -0.84
N ALA A 37 -24.07 -0.60 -0.04
CA ALA A 37 -23.49 -0.83 1.28
C ALA A 37 -24.61 -1.01 2.32
N VAL A 38 -24.53 -2.06 3.13
CA VAL A 38 -25.49 -2.26 4.23
C VAL A 38 -25.36 -1.15 5.28
N ARG A 39 -24.12 -0.77 5.61
CA ARG A 39 -23.81 0.30 6.58
C ARG A 39 -22.73 1.24 6.03
N GLY A 40 -22.86 2.54 6.28
CA GLY A 40 -21.82 3.53 6.00
C GLY A 40 -22.33 4.84 5.42
N ALA A 41 -21.42 5.73 5.06
CA ALA A 41 -21.76 6.93 4.30
C ALA A 41 -21.95 6.60 2.81
N ALA A 42 -22.74 7.42 2.10
CA ALA A 42 -22.84 7.33 0.64
C ALA A 42 -21.49 7.62 -0.06
N ALA A 43 -20.56 8.29 0.62
CA ALA A 43 -19.21 8.52 0.11
C ALA A 43 -18.29 7.33 0.47
N PRO A 44 -17.71 6.64 -0.53
CA PRO A 44 -16.77 5.55 -0.29
C PRO A 44 -15.41 6.05 0.22
N HIS A 45 -14.64 5.17 0.84
CA HIS A 45 -13.27 5.46 1.26
C HIS A 45 -12.42 5.90 0.06
N PRO A 46 -11.60 6.98 0.17
CA PRO A 46 -10.88 7.55 -0.98
C PRO A 46 -9.98 6.56 -1.73
N ALA A 47 -9.43 5.56 -1.03
CA ALA A 47 -8.54 4.55 -1.61
C ALA A 47 -9.24 3.55 -2.58
N LEU A 48 -10.57 3.44 -2.56
CA LEU A 48 -11.31 2.44 -3.36
C LEU A 48 -11.39 2.79 -4.87
N ARG A 49 -11.07 4.04 -5.26
CA ARG A 49 -11.00 4.52 -6.65
C ARG A 49 -12.19 4.09 -7.53
N LEU A 50 -13.44 4.26 -7.09
CA LEU A 50 -14.63 3.91 -7.88
C LEU A 50 -14.83 4.87 -9.08
N PRO A 51 -15.19 4.38 -10.28
CA PRO A 51 -15.58 5.22 -11.41
C PRO A 51 -16.85 6.02 -11.10
N GLU A 52 -16.96 7.23 -11.63
CA GLU A 52 -18.15 8.08 -11.43
C GLU A 52 -19.42 7.48 -12.04
N SER A 53 -19.29 6.58 -13.01
CA SER A 53 -20.43 5.82 -13.57
C SER A 53 -21.03 4.81 -12.59
N VAL A 54 -20.34 4.48 -11.50
CA VAL A 54 -20.83 3.57 -10.45
C VAL A 54 -21.63 4.36 -9.43
N THR A 55 -22.89 3.99 -9.24
CA THR A 55 -23.72 4.56 -8.17
C THR A 55 -23.40 3.89 -6.85
N VAL A 56 -23.29 4.66 -5.76
CA VAL A 56 -23.14 4.12 -4.40
C VAL A 56 -24.39 4.43 -3.58
N ALA A 57 -24.97 3.41 -2.97
CA ALA A 57 -26.11 3.54 -2.05
C ALA A 57 -25.74 2.97 -0.68
N ALA A 58 -26.21 3.60 0.39
CA ALA A 58 -26.07 3.09 1.75
C ALA A 58 -27.46 2.86 2.36
N LEU A 59 -27.70 1.66 2.90
CA LEU A 59 -28.99 1.32 3.51
C LEU A 59 -29.16 1.91 4.91
N ALA A 60 -28.05 2.17 5.60
CA ALA A 60 -28.01 2.79 6.92
C ALA A 60 -26.83 3.76 7.04
N PRO A 61 -27.01 4.91 7.72
CA PRO A 61 -25.88 5.76 8.09
C PRO A 61 -24.89 4.99 8.97
N SER A 62 -23.60 5.38 8.90
CA SER A 62 -22.48 4.73 9.59
C SER A 62 -22.76 4.50 11.09
N VAL A 63 -22.39 3.33 11.63
CA VAL A 63 -22.51 3.04 13.07
C VAL A 63 -21.21 2.42 13.61
N ALA A 64 -20.78 2.94 14.76
CA ALA A 64 -19.72 2.40 15.59
C ALA A 64 -19.96 0.92 15.95
N ALA A 65 -18.88 0.19 16.22
CA ALA A 65 -18.91 -1.18 16.71
C ALA A 65 -19.55 -1.22 18.12
N GLY A 66 -20.86 -1.51 18.22
CA GLY A 66 -21.56 -1.41 19.51
C GLY A 66 -22.90 -2.14 19.68
N ASP A 67 -23.63 -2.50 18.62
CA ASP A 67 -24.91 -3.23 18.75
C ASP A 67 -24.71 -4.73 19.06
N ARG A 68 -24.00 -5.05 20.15
CA ARG A 68 -23.77 -6.41 20.66
C ARG A 68 -24.88 -6.81 21.65
N ASP A 69 -26.13 -6.62 21.26
CA ASP A 69 -27.27 -7.16 21.99
C ASP A 69 -27.67 -8.48 21.35
N ASP A 70 -27.56 -9.59 22.09
CA ASP A 70 -27.90 -10.94 21.61
C ASP A 70 -29.37 -11.02 21.19
N ASP A 71 -30.25 -10.18 21.75
CA ASP A 71 -31.67 -10.12 21.39
C ASP A 71 -31.93 -9.44 20.04
N ASN A 72 -30.92 -8.74 19.49
CA ASN A 72 -31.00 -7.99 18.23
C ASN A 72 -30.16 -8.62 17.10
N THR A 73 -29.67 -9.85 17.25
CA THR A 73 -28.88 -10.51 16.18
C THR A 73 -29.69 -10.73 14.90
N SER A 74 -28.98 -10.78 13.76
CA SER A 74 -29.59 -11.12 12.47
C SER A 74 -30.25 -12.50 12.50
N GLN A 75 -31.41 -12.62 11.86
CA GLN A 75 -32.13 -13.85 11.58
C GLN A 75 -31.89 -14.35 10.15
N LEU A 76 -31.31 -13.52 9.27
CA LEU A 76 -31.03 -13.86 7.88
C LEU A 76 -29.59 -14.37 7.69
N VAL A 77 -28.64 -13.94 8.50
CA VAL A 77 -27.28 -14.48 8.48
C VAL A 77 -27.22 -15.77 9.29
N ILE A 78 -26.48 -16.77 8.80
CA ILE A 78 -26.38 -18.07 9.45
C ILE A 78 -25.66 -17.92 10.79
N ALA A 79 -26.28 -18.38 11.88
CA ALA A 79 -25.66 -18.39 13.20
C ALA A 79 -24.36 -19.21 13.18
N GLY A 80 -23.26 -18.61 13.67
CA GLY A 80 -21.92 -19.22 13.64
C GLY A 80 -21.08 -18.83 12.42
N ASP A 81 -21.63 -18.15 11.42
CA ASP A 81 -20.84 -17.56 10.35
C ASP A 81 -19.83 -16.53 10.92
N PRO A 82 -18.58 -16.48 10.41
CA PRO A 82 -17.57 -15.52 10.88
C PRO A 82 -18.00 -14.04 10.81
N GLU A 83 -18.91 -13.72 9.90
CA GLU A 83 -19.48 -12.38 9.72
C GLU A 83 -20.81 -12.18 10.46
N PHE A 84 -21.36 -13.21 11.12
CA PHE A 84 -22.67 -13.16 11.81
C PHE A 84 -22.82 -11.93 12.71
N ARG A 85 -21.79 -11.65 13.53
CA ARG A 85 -21.78 -10.51 14.48
C ARG A 85 -21.70 -9.12 13.82
N ARG A 86 -21.59 -9.05 12.49
CA ARG A 86 -21.57 -7.78 11.73
C ARG A 86 -22.97 -7.28 11.36
N TYR A 87 -23.99 -8.12 11.52
CA TYR A 87 -25.37 -7.87 11.11
C TYR A 87 -26.34 -8.00 12.28
N ASN A 88 -27.42 -7.21 12.24
CA ASN A 88 -28.48 -7.23 13.25
C ASN A 88 -29.88 -7.26 12.59
N ARG A 89 -30.93 -7.43 13.40
CA ARG A 89 -32.32 -7.52 12.92
C ARG A 89 -32.78 -6.27 12.15
N ALA A 90 -32.23 -5.09 12.49
CA ALA A 90 -32.49 -3.86 11.75
C ALA A 90 -31.87 -3.90 10.33
N ASP A 91 -30.67 -4.45 10.17
CA ASP A 91 -30.08 -4.70 8.86
C ASP A 91 -30.93 -5.67 8.04
N ASP A 92 -31.45 -6.74 8.64
CA ASP A 92 -32.35 -7.68 7.96
C ASP A 92 -33.58 -6.98 7.39
N GLY A 93 -34.20 -6.11 8.19
CA GLY A 93 -35.35 -5.31 7.78
C GLY A 93 -35.02 -4.39 6.58
N ARG A 94 -33.87 -3.72 6.63
CA ARG A 94 -33.38 -2.86 5.54
C ARG A 94 -33.06 -3.63 4.27
N LEU A 95 -32.34 -4.75 4.39
CA LEU A 95 -31.96 -5.62 3.28
C LEU A 95 -33.20 -6.22 2.62
N ARG A 96 -34.14 -6.75 3.40
CA ARG A 96 -35.40 -7.29 2.87
C ARG A 96 -36.21 -6.23 2.12
N LYS A 97 -36.32 -5.02 2.70
CA LYS A 97 -37.00 -3.88 2.05
C LYS A 97 -36.32 -3.48 0.74
N HIS A 98 -34.99 -3.38 0.72
CA HIS A 98 -34.22 -3.03 -0.47
C HIS A 98 -34.38 -4.09 -1.57
N LEU A 99 -34.10 -5.36 -1.23
CA LEU A 99 -34.11 -6.49 -2.17
C LEU A 99 -35.50 -6.72 -2.79
N SER A 100 -36.57 -6.66 -1.98
CA SER A 100 -37.94 -6.81 -2.48
C SER A 100 -38.41 -5.68 -3.41
N ALA A 101 -37.80 -4.50 -3.30
CA ALA A 101 -38.08 -3.33 -4.14
C ALA A 101 -37.05 -3.12 -5.25
N SER A 102 -36.02 -3.99 -5.35
CA SER A 102 -34.94 -3.85 -6.32
C SER A 102 -35.48 -4.02 -7.74
N GLY A 103 -35.01 -3.15 -8.64
CA GLY A 103 -35.25 -3.23 -10.07
C GLY A 103 -34.03 -3.72 -10.85
N ALA A 104 -33.12 -4.44 -10.18
CA ALA A 104 -31.91 -4.97 -10.78
C ALA A 104 -32.21 -6.19 -11.67
N ASP A 105 -31.47 -6.33 -12.76
CA ASP A 105 -31.45 -7.56 -13.56
C ASP A 105 -30.58 -8.64 -12.90
N VAL A 106 -29.59 -8.21 -12.09
CA VAL A 106 -28.62 -9.05 -11.37
C VAL A 106 -28.32 -8.44 -10.01
N VAL A 107 -28.31 -9.27 -8.96
CA VAL A 107 -27.80 -8.93 -7.64
C VAL A 107 -26.66 -9.87 -7.26
N ILE A 108 -25.51 -9.29 -6.93
CA ILE A 108 -24.30 -10.02 -6.53
C ILE A 108 -24.00 -9.74 -5.05
N ALA A 109 -23.99 -10.79 -4.22
CA ALA A 109 -23.57 -10.70 -2.81
C ALA A 109 -22.09 -11.09 -2.66
N LEU A 110 -21.29 -10.30 -1.93
CA LEU A 110 -19.83 -10.48 -1.80
C LEU A 110 -19.35 -11.15 -0.50
N SER A 111 -20.22 -11.90 0.17
CA SER A 111 -19.85 -12.70 1.34
C SER A 111 -20.81 -13.86 1.57
N SER A 112 -20.39 -14.84 2.39
CA SER A 112 -21.25 -15.94 2.82
C SER A 112 -22.54 -15.43 3.50
N ALA A 113 -22.39 -14.44 4.38
CA ALA A 113 -23.49 -13.80 5.09
C ALA A 113 -24.49 -13.10 4.16
N LEU A 114 -24.02 -12.27 3.22
CA LEU A 114 -24.92 -11.59 2.28
C LEU A 114 -25.53 -12.56 1.25
N GLY A 115 -24.81 -13.62 0.87
CA GLY A 115 -25.38 -14.67 0.04
C GLY A 115 -26.51 -15.43 0.75
N ALA A 116 -26.39 -15.68 2.05
CA ALA A 116 -27.48 -16.26 2.85
C ALA A 116 -28.70 -15.33 2.92
N VAL A 117 -28.49 -14.02 3.07
CA VAL A 117 -29.56 -13.01 2.99
C VAL A 117 -30.22 -13.04 1.62
N LEU A 118 -29.43 -13.04 0.55
CA LEU A 118 -29.90 -13.01 -0.84
C LEU A 118 -30.71 -14.26 -1.21
N ALA A 119 -30.33 -15.44 -0.68
CA ALA A 119 -31.05 -16.68 -0.87
C ALA A 119 -32.45 -16.65 -0.24
N GLN A 120 -32.59 -16.01 0.92
CA GLN A 120 -33.84 -15.98 1.71
C GLN A 120 -34.77 -14.81 1.37
N CYS A 121 -34.28 -13.80 0.66
CA CYS A 121 -35.07 -12.62 0.32
C CYS A 121 -35.62 -12.69 -1.12
N PRO A 122 -36.87 -12.28 -1.35
CA PRO A 122 -37.38 -12.14 -2.71
C PRO A 122 -36.67 -10.98 -3.42
N VAL A 123 -36.17 -11.24 -4.62
CA VAL A 123 -35.63 -10.23 -5.53
C VAL A 123 -36.32 -10.41 -6.89
N PRO A 124 -37.46 -9.73 -7.12
CA PRO A 124 -38.25 -9.97 -8.33
C PRO A 124 -37.42 -9.77 -9.60
N HIS A 125 -37.43 -10.76 -10.50
CA HIS A 125 -36.80 -10.72 -11.82
C HIS A 125 -35.26 -10.70 -11.88
N ALA A 126 -34.58 -10.56 -10.74
CA ALA A 126 -33.12 -10.53 -10.70
C ALA A 126 -32.51 -11.94 -10.68
N ARG A 127 -31.35 -12.09 -11.31
CA ARG A 127 -30.45 -13.22 -11.06
C ARG A 127 -29.73 -12.99 -9.72
N ARG A 128 -29.73 -13.99 -8.86
CA ARG A 128 -29.18 -13.96 -7.51
C ARG A 128 -27.87 -14.74 -7.50
N ILE A 129 -26.76 -14.01 -7.37
CA ILE A 129 -25.41 -14.56 -7.44
C ILE A 129 -24.71 -14.30 -6.12
N ALA A 130 -24.12 -15.33 -5.52
CA ALA A 130 -23.28 -15.17 -4.34
C ALA A 130 -21.82 -15.47 -4.68
N ARG A 131 -20.94 -14.49 -4.47
CA ARG A 131 -19.49 -14.70 -4.50
C ARG A 131 -19.00 -14.92 -3.08
N GLN A 132 -18.25 -16.00 -2.87
CA GLN A 132 -17.65 -16.26 -1.56
C GLN A 132 -16.50 -15.31 -1.25
N SER A 133 -16.22 -15.07 0.03
CA SER A 133 -15.10 -14.27 0.52
C SER A 133 -13.91 -15.12 1.00
N ALA A 134 -14.10 -16.43 1.12
CA ALA A 134 -13.09 -17.42 1.51
C ALA A 134 -13.57 -18.83 1.09
N PRO A 135 -12.70 -19.85 1.13
CA PRO A 135 -13.09 -21.23 0.84
C PRO A 135 -14.21 -21.73 1.76
N VAL A 136 -15.13 -22.55 1.26
CA VAL A 136 -16.30 -23.01 2.01
C VAL A 136 -15.91 -23.81 3.26
N GLU A 137 -14.78 -24.50 3.22
CA GLU A 137 -14.19 -25.22 4.36
C GLU A 137 -13.82 -24.32 5.54
N ARG A 138 -13.73 -22.99 5.35
CA ARG A 138 -13.50 -22.02 6.43
C ARG A 138 -14.74 -21.78 7.28
N LEU A 139 -15.92 -22.14 6.78
CA LEU A 139 -17.12 -22.11 7.59
C LEU A 139 -17.11 -23.30 8.56
N PRO A 140 -17.54 -23.11 9.82
CA PRO A 140 -17.74 -24.22 10.75
C PRO A 140 -18.64 -25.30 10.14
N GLU A 141 -18.40 -26.56 10.48
CA GLU A 141 -19.17 -27.68 9.91
C GLU A 141 -20.69 -27.54 10.08
N SER A 142 -21.14 -27.06 11.25
CA SER A 142 -22.55 -26.76 11.52
C SER A 142 -23.13 -25.67 10.59
N VAL A 143 -22.30 -24.72 10.17
CA VAL A 143 -22.68 -23.63 9.26
C VAL A 143 -22.72 -24.11 7.82
N ARG A 144 -21.79 -25.00 7.41
CA ARG A 144 -21.71 -25.52 6.03
C ARG A 144 -22.98 -26.23 5.60
N ALA A 145 -23.59 -27.05 6.47
CA ALA A 145 -24.84 -27.73 6.16
C ALA A 145 -25.98 -26.74 5.85
N ARG A 146 -26.16 -25.72 6.70
CA ARG A 146 -27.17 -24.67 6.50
C ARG A 146 -26.84 -23.78 5.30
N TRP A 147 -25.56 -23.51 5.06
CA TRP A 147 -25.09 -22.78 3.89
C TRP A 147 -25.49 -23.51 2.61
N THR A 148 -25.20 -24.81 2.51
CA THR A 148 -25.55 -25.62 1.33
C THR A 148 -27.07 -25.70 1.14
N GLU A 149 -27.85 -25.78 2.21
CA GLU A 149 -29.31 -25.78 2.14
C GLU A 149 -29.84 -24.47 1.54
N LEU A 150 -29.44 -23.33 2.11
CA LEU A 150 -29.89 -22.00 1.67
C LEU A 150 -29.43 -21.67 0.25
N TYR A 151 -28.20 -22.02 -0.10
CA TYR A 151 -27.60 -21.63 -1.38
C TYR A 151 -28.20 -22.38 -2.58
N ARG A 152 -29.04 -23.41 -2.37
CA ARG A 152 -29.82 -24.06 -3.45
C ARG A 152 -30.83 -23.12 -4.09
N ASP A 153 -31.25 -22.07 -3.37
CA ASP A 153 -32.19 -21.09 -3.87
C ASP A 153 -31.50 -19.99 -4.69
N LEU A 154 -30.17 -19.99 -4.84
CA LEU A 154 -29.45 -19.04 -5.67
C LEU A 154 -29.34 -19.52 -7.12
N ASP A 155 -29.12 -18.59 -8.05
CA ASP A 155 -28.97 -18.92 -9.47
C ASP A 155 -27.51 -19.31 -9.78
N ALA A 156 -26.54 -18.63 -9.13
CA ALA A 156 -25.13 -18.99 -9.24
C ALA A 156 -24.33 -18.72 -7.96
N VAL A 157 -23.23 -19.44 -7.82
CA VAL A 157 -22.23 -19.25 -6.76
C VAL A 157 -20.83 -19.17 -7.35
N VAL A 158 -20.07 -18.16 -6.94
CA VAL A 158 -18.72 -17.87 -7.43
C VAL A 158 -17.69 -18.14 -6.31
N PRO A 159 -17.07 -19.33 -6.27
CA PRO A 159 -15.89 -19.58 -5.43
C PRO A 159 -14.69 -18.74 -5.89
N LEU A 160 -13.74 -18.48 -4.97
CA LEU A 160 -12.54 -17.67 -5.23
C LEU A 160 -11.35 -18.43 -5.77
N THR A 161 -11.39 -19.75 -5.69
CA THR A 161 -10.31 -20.64 -6.13
C THR A 161 -10.89 -21.86 -6.82
N GLN A 162 -10.15 -22.43 -7.76
CA GLN A 162 -10.53 -23.63 -8.46
C GLN A 162 -10.55 -24.84 -7.52
N GLY A 163 -9.63 -24.89 -6.55
CA GLY A 163 -9.60 -25.91 -5.51
C GLY A 163 -10.85 -25.89 -4.64
N ASP A 164 -11.33 -24.70 -4.23
CA ASP A 164 -12.55 -24.57 -3.44
C ASP A 164 -13.78 -25.00 -4.24
N ALA A 165 -13.84 -24.65 -5.53
CA ALA A 165 -14.94 -25.04 -6.42
C ALA A 165 -15.17 -26.56 -6.53
N ALA A 166 -14.17 -27.38 -6.16
CA ALA A 166 -14.25 -28.84 -6.15
C ALA A 166 -14.79 -29.43 -4.84
N ALA A 167 -15.04 -28.62 -3.80
CA ALA A 167 -15.51 -29.08 -2.49
C ALA A 167 -16.90 -29.75 -2.56
N PRO A 168 -17.22 -30.70 -1.65
CA PRO A 168 -18.49 -31.43 -1.64
C PRO A 168 -19.74 -30.54 -1.64
N GLU A 169 -19.67 -29.42 -0.93
CA GLU A 169 -20.75 -28.43 -0.79
C GLU A 169 -21.13 -27.85 -2.16
N TYR A 170 -20.15 -27.48 -2.98
CA TYR A 170 -20.41 -26.99 -4.33
C TYR A 170 -20.88 -28.07 -5.30
N ARG A 171 -20.48 -29.34 -5.10
CA ARG A 171 -21.03 -30.46 -5.89
C ARG A 171 -22.52 -30.67 -5.58
N ALA A 172 -22.90 -30.53 -4.31
CA ALA A 172 -24.30 -30.57 -3.90
C ALA A 172 -25.12 -29.44 -4.54
N LEU A 173 -24.57 -28.22 -4.62
CA LEU A 173 -25.20 -27.09 -5.31
C LEU A 173 -25.37 -27.33 -6.81
N ARG A 174 -24.34 -27.83 -7.51
CA ARG A 174 -24.45 -28.20 -8.93
C ARG A 174 -25.54 -29.26 -9.17
N THR A 175 -25.64 -30.24 -8.27
CA THR A 175 -26.69 -31.27 -8.34
C THR A 175 -28.09 -30.69 -8.15
N ALA A 176 -28.21 -29.62 -7.37
CA ALA A 176 -29.45 -28.86 -7.19
C ALA A 176 -29.75 -27.87 -8.34
N GLY A 177 -28.91 -27.81 -9.38
CA GLY A 177 -29.10 -26.95 -10.55
C GLY A 177 -28.53 -25.53 -10.41
N VAL A 178 -27.75 -25.26 -9.36
CA VAL A 178 -27.05 -23.98 -9.17
C VAL A 178 -25.78 -23.96 -10.01
N GLU A 179 -25.57 -22.90 -10.81
CA GLU A 179 -24.33 -22.73 -11.56
C GLU A 179 -23.18 -22.41 -10.59
N VAL A 180 -22.12 -23.22 -10.58
CA VAL A 180 -20.92 -22.96 -9.76
C VAL A 180 -19.71 -22.75 -10.65
N ARG A 181 -19.22 -21.51 -10.68
CA ARG A 181 -18.16 -21.07 -11.57
C ARG A 181 -17.09 -20.28 -10.83
N HIS A 182 -15.85 -20.75 -10.87
CA HIS A 182 -14.72 -19.97 -10.38
C HIS A 182 -14.52 -18.74 -11.28
N ILE A 183 -14.50 -17.56 -10.68
CA ILE A 183 -14.12 -16.30 -11.34
C ILE A 183 -13.13 -15.59 -10.39
N PRO A 184 -11.90 -15.29 -10.84
CA PRO A 184 -10.90 -14.69 -9.97
C PRO A 184 -11.26 -13.25 -9.57
N GLU A 185 -10.54 -12.73 -8.57
CA GLU A 185 -10.65 -11.34 -8.19
C GLU A 185 -10.05 -10.42 -9.26
N PRO A 186 -10.78 -9.36 -9.69
CA PRO A 186 -10.27 -8.46 -10.71
C PRO A 186 -9.06 -7.68 -10.23
N VAL A 187 -7.98 -7.77 -10.99
CA VAL A 187 -6.73 -7.01 -10.80
C VAL A 187 -6.53 -6.00 -11.94
N LEU A 188 -5.79 -4.94 -11.62
CA LEU A 188 -5.29 -4.02 -12.63
C LEU A 188 -3.99 -4.56 -13.20
N LEU A 189 -3.89 -4.66 -14.52
CA LEU A 189 -2.65 -5.04 -15.19
C LEU A 189 -1.76 -3.80 -15.38
N ALA A 190 -0.46 -3.96 -15.19
CA ALA A 190 0.53 -2.98 -15.62
C ALA A 190 0.62 -2.93 -17.15
N GLU A 191 0.97 -1.76 -17.68
CA GLU A 191 1.07 -1.55 -19.12
C GLU A 191 2.27 -2.25 -19.75
N SER A 192 3.34 -2.47 -18.96
CA SER A 192 4.59 -3.07 -19.43
C SER A 192 5.21 -3.98 -18.38
N PRO A 193 5.79 -5.13 -18.80
CA PRO A 193 6.64 -5.95 -17.93
C PRO A 193 8.04 -5.36 -17.74
N ASP A 194 8.44 -4.42 -18.60
CA ASP A 194 9.77 -3.81 -18.59
C ASP A 194 9.81 -2.71 -17.55
N LYS A 195 10.19 -3.13 -16.35
CA LYS A 195 10.53 -2.26 -15.25
C LYS A 195 11.98 -2.46 -14.82
N PRO A 196 12.65 -1.38 -14.42
CA PRO A 196 14.02 -1.44 -13.94
C PRO A 196 14.10 -2.06 -12.55
N THR A 197 15.26 -2.62 -12.24
CA THR A 197 15.56 -3.25 -10.95
C THR A 197 15.66 -2.20 -9.85
N THR A 198 15.03 -2.46 -8.72
CA THR A 198 15.01 -1.58 -7.55
C THR A 198 15.68 -2.21 -6.33
N GLY A 199 15.94 -3.51 -6.30
CA GLY A 199 16.46 -4.22 -5.13
C GLY A 199 15.41 -4.32 -4.01
N VAL A 200 14.14 -4.50 -4.36
CA VAL A 200 13.03 -4.58 -3.38
C VAL A 200 12.36 -5.94 -3.40
N VAL A 201 12.24 -6.50 -2.21
CA VAL A 201 11.24 -7.52 -1.89
C VAL A 201 10.03 -6.84 -1.27
N ILE A 202 8.83 -7.13 -1.75
CA ILE A 202 7.57 -6.69 -1.15
C ILE A 202 6.86 -7.87 -0.49
N SER A 203 6.33 -7.65 0.71
CA SER A 203 5.35 -8.56 1.32
C SER A 203 4.16 -7.75 1.81
N ALA A 204 2.98 -8.03 1.27
CA ALA A 204 1.77 -7.25 1.50
C ALA A 204 0.65 -8.13 2.06
N GLY A 205 -0.04 -7.62 3.08
CA GLY A 205 -1.20 -8.28 3.69
C GLY A 205 -1.36 -7.94 5.16
N ARG A 206 -2.48 -8.41 5.75
CA ARG A 206 -2.78 -8.19 7.17
C ARG A 206 -1.69 -8.82 8.05
N LEU A 207 -1.24 -8.11 9.09
CA LEU A 207 -0.23 -8.60 10.04
C LEU A 207 -0.89 -9.53 11.09
N VAL A 208 -1.11 -10.79 10.70
CA VAL A 208 -1.74 -11.87 11.49
C VAL A 208 -0.94 -13.17 11.37
N SER A 209 -1.10 -14.08 12.35
CA SER A 209 -0.25 -15.26 12.52
C SER A 209 -0.11 -16.12 11.26
N HIS A 210 -1.23 -16.48 10.63
CA HIS A 210 -1.23 -17.34 9.44
C HIS A 210 -0.57 -16.72 8.20
N ARG A 211 -0.25 -15.41 8.20
CA ARG A 211 0.53 -14.78 7.12
C ARG A 211 2.02 -14.98 7.27
N ARG A 212 2.47 -15.42 8.45
CA ARG A 212 3.87 -15.74 8.80
C ARG A 212 4.87 -14.68 8.36
N VAL A 213 4.63 -13.44 8.77
CA VAL A 213 5.57 -12.32 8.54
C VAL A 213 6.88 -12.55 9.30
N ASP A 214 6.85 -13.31 10.41
CA ASP A 214 8.03 -13.84 11.09
C ASP A 214 8.92 -14.64 10.14
N LEU A 215 8.34 -15.55 9.36
CA LEU A 215 9.07 -16.37 8.40
C LEU A 215 9.71 -15.52 7.31
N ALA A 216 8.96 -14.54 6.78
CA ALA A 216 9.47 -13.59 5.79
C ALA A 216 10.70 -12.82 6.31
N LEU A 217 10.63 -12.34 7.56
CA LEU A 217 11.73 -11.63 8.21
C LEU A 217 12.95 -12.53 8.45
N HIS A 218 12.75 -13.75 8.95
CA HIS A 218 13.85 -14.71 9.15
C HIS A 218 14.49 -15.14 7.84
N ALA A 219 13.71 -15.35 6.78
CA ALA A 219 14.23 -15.70 5.47
C ALA A 219 15.05 -14.55 4.86
N PHE A 220 14.53 -13.32 4.93
CA PHE A 220 15.25 -12.14 4.47
C PHE A 220 16.51 -11.85 5.29
N ALA A 221 16.50 -12.11 6.60
CA ALA A 221 17.70 -11.98 7.43
C ALA A 221 18.85 -12.89 6.95
N GLN A 222 18.54 -14.10 6.45
CA GLN A 222 19.55 -15.02 5.93
C GLN A 222 20.19 -14.53 4.63
N THR A 223 19.47 -13.74 3.82
CA THR A 223 20.01 -13.21 2.56
C THR A 223 20.85 -11.94 2.77
N HIS A 224 20.79 -11.33 3.96
CA HIS A 224 21.34 -9.99 4.18
C HIS A 224 22.86 -9.91 3.94
N ALA A 225 23.61 -10.93 4.39
CA ALA A 225 25.06 -10.96 4.25
C ALA A 225 25.54 -11.06 2.79
N THR A 226 24.78 -11.76 1.94
CA THR A 226 25.11 -11.98 0.52
C THR A 226 24.48 -10.94 -0.40
N GLN A 227 23.42 -10.25 0.05
CA GLN A 227 22.63 -9.31 -0.73
C GLN A 227 22.39 -7.99 0.04
N PRO A 228 23.44 -7.25 0.45
CA PRO A 228 23.31 -6.09 1.33
C PRO A 228 22.57 -4.90 0.69
N GLY A 229 22.49 -4.83 -0.64
CA GLY A 229 21.77 -3.77 -1.37
C GLY A 229 20.24 -3.92 -1.38
N TRP A 230 19.70 -5.05 -0.93
CA TRP A 230 18.26 -5.32 -0.98
C TRP A 230 17.51 -4.78 0.24
N GLN A 231 16.25 -4.42 0.02
CA GLN A 231 15.31 -4.02 1.06
C GLN A 231 14.06 -4.90 1.06
N LEU A 232 13.48 -5.11 2.24
CA LEU A 232 12.16 -5.73 2.38
C LEU A 232 11.13 -4.67 2.80
N ARG A 233 10.06 -4.51 2.03
CA ARG A 233 8.95 -3.60 2.31
C ARG A 233 7.73 -4.40 2.75
N LEU A 234 7.31 -4.18 3.99
CA LEU A 234 6.14 -4.81 4.59
C LEU A 234 4.96 -3.84 4.56
N PHE A 235 3.89 -4.21 3.87
CA PHE A 235 2.65 -3.42 3.80
C PHE A 235 1.53 -4.11 4.55
N GLY A 236 1.01 -3.47 5.57
CA GLY A 236 -0.23 -3.90 6.19
C GLY A 236 -0.41 -3.44 7.63
N THR A 237 -1.60 -3.71 8.14
CA THR A 237 -1.98 -3.46 9.53
C THR A 237 -2.45 -4.75 10.20
N GLY A 238 -2.43 -4.81 11.52
CA GLY A 238 -2.91 -5.98 12.24
C GLY A 238 -2.38 -6.08 13.67
N PRO A 239 -2.87 -7.06 14.43
CA PRO A 239 -2.46 -7.26 15.82
C PRO A 239 -0.95 -7.51 15.98
N LEU A 240 -0.30 -8.14 14.99
CA LEU A 240 1.14 -8.43 15.05
C LEU A 240 2.04 -7.25 14.67
N ARG A 241 1.49 -6.04 14.49
CA ARG A 241 2.28 -4.86 14.08
C ARG A 241 3.43 -4.56 15.03
N ARG A 242 3.19 -4.62 16.34
CA ARG A 242 4.23 -4.34 17.36
C ARG A 242 5.32 -5.41 17.31
N GLU A 243 4.92 -6.68 17.37
CA GLU A 243 5.80 -7.85 17.32
C GLU A 243 6.65 -7.88 16.04
N THR A 244 6.06 -7.51 14.89
CA THR A 244 6.78 -7.40 13.61
C THR A 244 7.92 -6.39 13.71
N ARG A 245 7.67 -5.20 14.29
CA ARG A 245 8.69 -4.16 14.45
C ARG A 245 9.76 -4.56 15.47
N GLU A 246 9.37 -5.26 16.55
CA GLU A 246 10.32 -5.80 17.53
C GLU A 246 11.22 -6.89 16.92
N LEU A 247 10.66 -7.75 16.07
CA LEU A 247 11.42 -8.79 15.37
C LEU A 247 12.40 -8.20 14.35
N VAL A 248 12.00 -7.16 13.59
CA VAL A 248 12.91 -6.40 12.71
C VAL A 248 14.14 -5.91 13.49
N THR A 249 13.91 -5.31 14.66
CA THR A 249 14.99 -4.86 15.54
C THR A 249 15.85 -6.01 16.06
N THR A 250 15.22 -7.09 16.52
CA THR A 250 15.91 -8.28 17.07
C THR A 250 16.81 -8.94 16.01
N LEU A 251 16.40 -8.90 14.75
CA LEU A 251 17.17 -9.43 13.62
C LEU A 251 18.21 -8.45 13.07
N GLY A 252 18.33 -7.24 13.63
CA GLY A 252 19.28 -6.21 13.14
C GLY A 252 18.90 -5.65 11.77
N LEU A 253 17.62 -5.77 11.37
CA LEU A 253 17.14 -5.40 10.03
C LEU A 253 16.53 -3.97 9.97
N HIS A 254 16.71 -3.15 11.00
CA HIS A 254 16.11 -1.81 11.13
C HIS A 254 16.46 -0.85 9.98
N ASP A 255 17.57 -1.09 9.27
CA ASP A 255 17.99 -0.28 8.14
C ASP A 255 17.59 -0.86 6.77
N ARG A 256 17.06 -2.10 6.75
CA ARG A 256 16.75 -2.85 5.52
C ARG A 256 15.29 -3.27 5.39
N VAL A 257 14.54 -3.26 6.50
CA VAL A 257 13.11 -3.56 6.50
C VAL A 257 12.31 -2.29 6.79
N LEU A 258 11.43 -1.93 5.85
CA LEU A 258 10.49 -0.81 6.00
C LEU A 258 9.09 -1.36 6.27
N VAL A 259 8.43 -0.85 7.32
CA VAL A 259 7.08 -1.31 7.72
C VAL A 259 6.06 -0.19 7.51
N PHE A 260 5.24 -0.34 6.48
CA PHE A 260 4.19 0.59 6.09
C PHE A 260 2.86 0.19 6.73
N ASP A 261 2.30 1.10 7.53
CA ASP A 261 1.01 0.89 8.22
C ASP A 261 -0.20 1.18 7.29
N ARG A 262 -0.12 0.71 6.04
CA ARG A 262 -1.15 0.81 5.01
C ARG A 262 -1.10 -0.42 4.11
N GLU A 263 -2.19 -0.69 3.40
CA GLU A 263 -2.17 -1.69 2.33
C GLU A 263 -1.29 -1.22 1.15
N ALA A 264 -0.73 -2.18 0.41
CA ALA A 264 0.01 -1.92 -0.81
C ALA A 264 -0.94 -1.47 -1.93
N GLY A 265 -0.54 -0.46 -2.68
CA GLY A 265 -1.12 -0.08 -3.96
C GLY A 265 -0.45 -0.82 -5.12
N GLU A 266 -0.98 -0.64 -6.32
CA GLU A 266 -0.40 -1.21 -7.54
C GLU A 266 1.04 -0.74 -7.75
N GLU A 267 1.31 0.53 -7.47
CA GLU A 267 2.63 1.15 -7.58
C GLU A 267 3.67 0.48 -6.67
N ASP A 268 3.30 0.04 -5.46
CA ASP A 268 4.24 -0.57 -4.53
C ASP A 268 4.70 -1.95 -5.04
N PHE A 269 3.79 -2.71 -5.66
CA PHE A 269 4.14 -3.96 -6.34
C PHE A 269 4.92 -3.69 -7.61
N TYR A 270 4.53 -2.70 -8.40
CA TYR A 270 5.23 -2.32 -9.63
C TYR A 270 6.68 -1.93 -9.33
N ASP A 271 6.95 -1.19 -8.25
CA ASP A 271 8.30 -0.80 -7.85
C ASP A 271 9.10 -1.92 -7.16
N ALA A 272 8.51 -3.10 -6.95
CA ALA A 272 9.19 -4.26 -6.38
C ALA A 272 9.74 -5.22 -7.45
N ASP A 273 10.88 -5.83 -7.16
CA ASP A 273 11.47 -6.87 -8.02
C ASP A 273 10.94 -8.27 -7.71
N ILE A 274 10.59 -8.51 -6.45
CA ILE A 274 10.15 -9.81 -5.96
C ILE A 274 9.00 -9.58 -4.97
N ALA A 275 7.89 -10.30 -5.12
CA ALA A 275 6.89 -10.40 -4.06
C ALA A 275 7.09 -11.68 -3.25
N LEU A 276 6.91 -11.58 -1.95
CA LEU A 276 7.09 -12.67 -0.99
C LEU A 276 5.78 -12.93 -0.25
N VAL A 277 5.27 -14.16 -0.36
CA VAL A 277 4.02 -14.60 0.26
C VAL A 277 4.30 -15.84 1.11
N THR A 278 4.50 -15.66 2.42
CA THR A 278 4.91 -16.73 3.34
C THR A 278 3.78 -17.41 4.09
N SER A 279 2.54 -17.27 3.63
CA SER A 279 1.33 -17.65 4.39
C SER A 279 1.21 -19.16 4.63
N GLU A 280 0.66 -19.57 5.77
CA GLU A 280 0.28 -20.97 6.04
C GLU A 280 -1.02 -21.37 5.34
N ARG A 281 -1.82 -20.37 4.98
CA ARG A 281 -3.08 -20.52 4.25
C ARG A 281 -3.45 -19.22 3.55
N LEU A 282 -4.14 -19.34 2.43
CA LEU A 282 -4.72 -18.23 1.69
C LEU A 282 -6.21 -18.49 1.44
N ASP A 283 -6.99 -17.41 1.37
CA ASP A 283 -8.43 -17.47 1.08
C ASP A 283 -8.71 -17.31 -0.42
N SER A 284 -7.76 -16.74 -1.17
CA SER A 284 -7.81 -16.58 -2.63
C SER A 284 -6.40 -16.45 -3.22
N ALA A 285 -6.31 -16.47 -4.54
CA ALA A 285 -5.06 -16.20 -5.26
C ALA A 285 -4.68 -14.70 -5.30
N ARG A 286 -5.52 -13.81 -4.77
CA ARG A 286 -5.34 -12.35 -4.87
C ARG A 286 -3.96 -11.85 -4.40
N PRO A 287 -3.40 -12.27 -3.25
CA PRO A 287 -2.09 -11.79 -2.81
C PRO A 287 -0.95 -12.09 -3.80
N VAL A 288 -1.11 -13.13 -4.61
CA VAL A 288 -0.17 -13.48 -5.68
C VAL A 288 -0.52 -12.71 -6.96
N LEU A 289 -1.80 -12.69 -7.35
CA LEU A 289 -2.27 -12.00 -8.56
C LEU A 289 -2.01 -10.49 -8.55
N GLU A 290 -2.10 -9.81 -7.40
CA GLU A 290 -1.80 -8.37 -7.29
C GLU A 290 -0.34 -8.08 -7.68
N ALA A 291 0.61 -8.92 -7.24
CA ALA A 291 2.02 -8.81 -7.62
C ALA A 291 2.24 -9.16 -9.10
N LEU A 292 1.68 -10.28 -9.56
CA LEU A 292 1.86 -10.74 -10.93
C LEU A 292 1.29 -9.75 -11.95
N ALA A 293 0.15 -9.14 -11.64
CA ALA A 293 -0.48 -8.11 -12.45
C ALA A 293 0.37 -6.84 -12.60
N GLN A 294 1.34 -6.62 -11.70
CA GLN A 294 2.31 -5.53 -11.76
C GLN A 294 3.69 -5.99 -12.25
N ALA A 295 3.72 -7.11 -12.98
CA ALA A 295 4.92 -7.74 -13.53
C ALA A 295 5.96 -8.10 -12.46
N THR A 296 5.51 -8.47 -11.26
CA THR A 296 6.38 -8.83 -10.13
C THR A 296 6.33 -10.33 -9.89
N PRO A 297 7.40 -11.08 -10.17
CA PRO A 297 7.49 -12.49 -9.84
C PRO A 297 7.31 -12.75 -8.34
N VAL A 298 6.76 -13.91 -7.98
CA VAL A 298 6.36 -14.22 -6.60
C VAL A 298 7.08 -15.43 -6.05
N VAL A 299 7.72 -15.32 -4.90
CA VAL A 299 8.11 -16.47 -4.06
C VAL A 299 6.96 -16.70 -3.08
N ALA A 300 6.26 -17.82 -3.21
CA ALA A 300 5.08 -18.12 -2.38
C ALA A 300 5.18 -19.48 -1.70
N THR A 301 4.58 -19.62 -0.53
CA THR A 301 4.40 -20.92 0.12
C THR A 301 3.37 -21.80 -0.62
N GLU A 302 3.64 -23.10 -0.65
CA GLU A 302 2.78 -24.12 -1.26
C GLU A 302 1.59 -24.46 -0.35
N VAL A 303 0.57 -23.57 -0.37
CA VAL A 303 -0.67 -23.73 0.40
C VAL A 303 -1.78 -24.37 -0.45
N PRO A 304 -2.80 -25.04 0.14
CA PRO A 304 -3.81 -25.76 -0.64
C PRO A 304 -4.66 -24.90 -1.60
N TYR A 305 -4.80 -23.60 -1.34
CA TYR A 305 -5.65 -22.69 -2.11
C TYR A 305 -4.88 -21.42 -2.51
N GLY A 306 -5.19 -20.87 -3.69
CA GLY A 306 -4.68 -19.59 -4.13
C GLY A 306 -3.35 -19.70 -4.88
N ALA A 307 -2.23 -19.75 -4.17
CA ALA A 307 -0.90 -19.62 -4.80
C ALA A 307 -0.59 -20.73 -5.83
N PRO A 308 -0.84 -22.03 -5.56
CA PRO A 308 -0.52 -23.06 -6.56
C PRO A 308 -1.33 -22.98 -7.84
N GLU A 309 -2.56 -22.46 -7.79
CA GLU A 309 -3.41 -22.31 -8.98
C GLU A 309 -2.84 -21.33 -10.00
N VAL A 310 -1.96 -20.44 -9.54
CA VAL A 310 -1.37 -19.37 -10.35
C VAL A 310 0.12 -19.62 -10.62
N LEU A 311 0.82 -20.35 -9.76
CA LEU A 311 2.27 -20.57 -9.84
C LEU A 311 2.69 -22.01 -10.19
N ALA A 312 1.75 -22.92 -10.48
CA ALA A 312 2.05 -24.33 -10.71
C ALA A 312 3.09 -24.61 -11.81
N ASP A 313 3.19 -23.74 -12.82
CA ASP A 313 4.15 -23.91 -13.92
C ASP A 313 5.57 -23.42 -13.57
N GLY A 314 5.74 -22.74 -12.44
CA GLY A 314 7.01 -22.19 -11.95
C GLY A 314 7.54 -20.98 -12.74
N HIS A 315 6.88 -20.57 -13.82
CA HIS A 315 7.40 -19.56 -14.76
C HIS A 315 7.14 -18.12 -14.30
N ALA A 316 6.36 -17.93 -13.23
CA ALA A 316 6.09 -16.64 -12.62
C ALA A 316 6.63 -16.53 -11.18
N GLY A 317 7.29 -17.57 -10.67
CA GLY A 317 7.56 -17.69 -9.24
C GLY A 317 7.68 -19.13 -8.74
N PRO A 318 8.57 -19.45 -7.77
CA PRO A 318 8.60 -20.76 -7.16
C PRO A 318 7.57 -20.87 -6.02
N LEU A 319 7.04 -22.08 -5.86
CA LEU A 319 6.38 -22.51 -4.63
C LEU A 319 7.43 -23.12 -3.68
N VAL A 320 7.41 -22.72 -2.42
CA VAL A 320 8.28 -23.25 -1.35
C VAL A 320 7.47 -23.97 -0.27
N PRO A 321 8.02 -24.96 0.45
CA PRO A 321 7.29 -25.62 1.52
C PRO A 321 6.81 -24.65 2.60
N VAL A 322 5.58 -24.86 3.10
CA VAL A 322 5.02 -24.07 4.20
C VAL A 322 5.91 -24.20 5.44
N GLY A 323 6.29 -23.06 6.04
CA GLY A 323 7.08 -23.04 7.28
C GLY A 323 8.60 -23.14 7.08
N ASP A 324 9.10 -23.38 5.86
CA ASP A 324 10.53 -23.55 5.60
C ASP A 324 11.22 -22.19 5.32
N VAL A 325 11.82 -21.64 6.36
CA VAL A 325 12.62 -20.40 6.30
C VAL A 325 13.78 -20.54 5.31
N HIS A 326 14.49 -21.67 5.30
CA HIS A 326 15.70 -21.85 4.50
C HIS A 326 15.38 -22.04 3.01
N ALA A 327 14.32 -22.78 2.68
CA ALA A 327 13.84 -22.87 1.30
C ALA A 327 13.39 -21.50 0.77
N THR A 328 12.70 -20.72 1.62
CA THR A 328 12.30 -19.34 1.29
C THR A 328 13.52 -18.44 1.05
N ALA A 329 14.52 -18.50 1.93
CA ALA A 329 15.76 -17.73 1.78
C ALA A 329 16.52 -18.09 0.49
N ARG A 330 16.72 -19.38 0.21
CA ARG A 330 17.39 -19.82 -1.04
C ARG A 330 16.64 -19.37 -2.29
N ALA A 331 15.31 -19.41 -2.27
CA ALA A 331 14.48 -18.91 -3.37
C ALA A 331 14.65 -17.40 -3.58
N LEU A 332 14.65 -16.63 -2.48
CA LEU A 332 14.94 -15.20 -2.51
C LEU A 332 16.34 -14.92 -3.06
N GLU A 333 17.39 -15.56 -2.54
CA GLU A 333 18.78 -15.37 -2.99
C GLU A 333 18.95 -15.64 -4.47
N ARG A 334 18.36 -16.73 -4.98
CA ARG A 334 18.36 -17.04 -6.41
C ARG A 334 17.75 -15.91 -7.22
N TYR A 335 16.59 -15.41 -6.79
CA TYR A 335 15.92 -14.32 -7.48
C TYR A 335 16.66 -13.00 -7.32
N MET A 336 17.33 -12.73 -6.20
CA MET A 336 18.11 -11.51 -5.97
C MET A 336 19.39 -11.48 -6.82
N ALA A 337 20.02 -12.64 -7.03
CA ALA A 337 21.26 -12.76 -7.79
C ALA A 337 21.07 -12.77 -9.32
N ASP A 338 19.89 -13.13 -9.84
CA ASP A 338 19.67 -13.38 -11.27
C ASP A 338 18.62 -12.43 -11.89
N GLU A 339 19.07 -11.30 -12.46
CA GLU A 339 18.19 -10.37 -13.19
C GLU A 339 17.58 -10.99 -14.45
N ARG A 340 18.26 -11.94 -15.11
CA ARG A 340 17.70 -12.59 -16.31
C ARG A 340 16.51 -13.45 -15.94
N LEU A 341 16.60 -14.21 -14.83
CA LEU A 341 15.49 -14.96 -14.27
C LEU A 341 14.32 -14.04 -13.92
N ARG A 342 14.59 -12.93 -13.20
CA ARG A 342 13.55 -11.95 -12.87
C ARG A 342 12.88 -11.42 -14.13
N SER A 343 13.64 -10.91 -15.08
CA SER A 343 13.14 -10.34 -16.35
C SER A 343 12.26 -11.34 -17.12
N ALA A 344 12.70 -12.58 -17.30
CA ALA A 344 11.92 -13.62 -17.96
C ALA A 344 10.58 -13.87 -17.24
N HIS A 345 10.60 -13.93 -15.91
CA HIS A 345 9.41 -14.16 -15.10
C HIS A 345 8.50 -12.92 -14.99
N ARG A 346 8.99 -11.69 -15.20
CA ARG A 346 8.15 -10.47 -15.27
C ARG A 346 7.15 -10.56 -16.44
N THR A 347 7.60 -11.02 -17.61
CA THR A 347 6.70 -11.21 -18.77
C THR A 347 5.65 -12.28 -18.49
N GLN A 348 6.06 -13.41 -17.91
CA GLN A 348 5.12 -14.48 -17.60
C GLN A 348 4.14 -14.07 -16.49
N ALA A 349 4.57 -13.27 -15.53
CA ALA A 349 3.72 -12.76 -14.47
C ALA A 349 2.49 -12.03 -15.03
N LEU A 350 2.68 -11.11 -15.98
CA LEU A 350 1.56 -10.42 -16.63
C LEU A 350 0.65 -11.36 -17.41
N ARG A 351 1.22 -12.31 -18.17
CA ARG A 351 0.44 -13.31 -18.92
C ARG A 351 -0.43 -14.15 -18.00
N THR A 352 0.12 -14.56 -16.86
CA THR A 352 -0.58 -15.36 -15.86
C THR A 352 -1.73 -14.57 -15.22
N ALA A 353 -1.47 -13.31 -14.86
CA ALA A 353 -2.47 -12.42 -14.27
C ALA A 353 -3.56 -11.97 -15.26
N GLN A 354 -3.36 -12.12 -16.58
CA GLN A 354 -4.28 -11.64 -17.61
C GLN A 354 -5.70 -12.21 -17.45
N SER A 355 -5.84 -13.46 -17.03
CA SER A 355 -7.16 -14.09 -16.77
C SER A 355 -7.95 -13.40 -15.64
N ALA A 356 -7.25 -12.73 -14.73
CA ALA A 356 -7.82 -11.93 -13.64
C ALA A 356 -7.89 -10.42 -13.98
N GLY A 357 -7.51 -10.02 -15.20
CA GLY A 357 -7.65 -8.65 -15.67
C GLY A 357 -9.12 -8.21 -15.66
N MET A 358 -9.34 -6.90 -15.46
CA MET A 358 -10.71 -6.34 -15.35
C MET A 358 -11.62 -6.71 -16.51
N GLU A 359 -11.10 -6.70 -17.73
CA GLU A 359 -11.88 -7.02 -18.93
C GLU A 359 -12.30 -8.49 -18.94
N GLN A 360 -11.36 -9.40 -18.68
CA GLN A 360 -11.57 -10.85 -18.67
C GLN A 360 -12.52 -11.28 -17.55
N VAL A 361 -12.40 -10.66 -16.36
CA VAL A 361 -13.35 -10.88 -15.27
C VAL A 361 -14.75 -10.37 -15.66
N GLY A 362 -14.84 -9.21 -16.30
CA GLY A 362 -16.10 -8.69 -16.85
C GLY A 362 -16.77 -9.65 -17.82
N ASP A 363 -16.00 -10.20 -18.77
CA ASP A 363 -16.45 -11.19 -19.75
C ASP A 363 -16.97 -12.47 -19.06
N ALA A 364 -16.23 -12.98 -18.06
CA ALA A 364 -16.60 -14.17 -17.31
C ALA A 364 -17.93 -14.00 -16.55
N TYR A 365 -18.19 -12.81 -16.00
CA TYR A 365 -19.47 -12.48 -15.37
C TYR A 365 -20.60 -12.32 -16.40
N GLU A 366 -20.36 -11.70 -17.56
CA GLU A 366 -21.37 -11.61 -18.62
C GLU A 366 -21.78 -13.00 -19.13
N GLU A 367 -20.81 -13.89 -19.32
CA GLU A 367 -21.06 -15.28 -19.67
C GLU A 367 -21.88 -15.98 -18.58
N LEU A 368 -21.51 -15.79 -17.31
CA LEU A 368 -22.27 -16.30 -16.17
C LEU A 368 -23.72 -15.81 -16.21
N PHE A 369 -23.96 -14.51 -16.43
CA PHE A 369 -25.32 -13.95 -16.53
C PHE A 369 -26.13 -14.56 -17.69
N GLY A 370 -25.46 -14.95 -18.77
CA GLY A 370 -26.07 -15.62 -19.92
C GLY A 370 -26.47 -17.06 -19.65
N THR A 371 -25.71 -17.78 -18.82
CA THR A 371 -25.99 -19.19 -18.48
C THR A 371 -27.16 -19.37 -17.51
N VAL A 372 -27.33 -18.44 -16.56
CA VAL A 372 -28.42 -18.52 -15.59
C VAL A 372 -29.68 -17.81 -16.10
N ARG A 373 -30.81 -18.53 -16.13
CA ARG A 373 -32.11 -17.96 -16.48
C ARG A 373 -32.70 -17.26 -15.25
N ALA A 374 -33.16 -16.02 -15.42
CA ALA A 374 -33.90 -15.32 -14.38
C ALA A 374 -35.14 -16.14 -13.96
N GLY A 375 -35.47 -16.15 -12.66
CA GLY A 375 -36.62 -16.85 -12.10
C GLY A 375 -37.95 -16.55 -12.82
N VAL A 376 -38.87 -17.53 -12.79
CA VAL A 376 -40.12 -17.60 -13.57
C VAL A 376 -40.91 -16.27 -13.61
N ARG A 377 -41.27 -15.89 -14.83
CA ARG A 377 -42.02 -14.68 -15.21
C ARG A 377 -43.35 -14.51 -14.47
N GLY A 378 -43.41 -13.60 -13.50
CA GLY A 378 -44.65 -12.90 -13.16
C GLY A 378 -44.88 -11.76 -14.15
N ARG A 379 -46.00 -11.77 -14.90
CA ARG A 379 -46.41 -10.68 -15.79
C ARG A 379 -46.74 -9.43 -14.96
N TRP A 380 -45.77 -8.53 -14.81
CA TRP A 380 -46.01 -7.18 -14.31
C TRP A 380 -45.40 -6.16 -15.25
N SER A 381 -46.25 -5.22 -15.66
CA SER A 381 -46.03 -4.20 -16.67
C SER A 381 -44.77 -3.38 -16.41
N GLN A 382 -44.00 -3.16 -17.48
CA GLN A 382 -42.94 -2.16 -17.55
C GLN A 382 -43.47 -0.78 -17.14
N ARG A 383 -43.30 -0.41 -15.87
CA ARG A 383 -43.22 1.00 -15.49
C ARG A 383 -41.76 1.41 -15.63
N ARG A 384 -41.42 1.91 -16.81
CA ARG A 384 -40.22 2.75 -16.98
C ARG A 384 -40.34 3.89 -15.97
N ARG A 385 -39.48 3.92 -14.94
CA ARG A 385 -39.15 5.17 -14.25
C ARG A 385 -38.36 6.02 -15.25
N THR A 386 -39.06 6.75 -16.09
CA THR A 386 -38.53 7.97 -16.72
C THR A 386 -38.52 9.04 -15.63
N GLY A 387 -37.38 9.24 -14.97
CA GLY A 387 -37.33 10.19 -13.86
C GLY A 387 -36.05 10.09 -13.05
N ALA A 388 -34.91 10.23 -13.71
CA ALA A 388 -33.72 10.87 -13.17
C ALA A 388 -33.02 11.44 -14.40
N GLY A 389 -32.85 12.76 -14.44
CA GLY A 389 -32.13 13.42 -15.52
C GLY A 389 -30.80 12.71 -15.74
N ALA A 390 -30.34 12.70 -17.00
CA ALA A 390 -28.94 12.41 -17.26
C ALA A 390 -28.12 13.23 -16.24
N PRO A 391 -27.21 12.62 -15.46
CA PRO A 391 -26.31 13.42 -14.65
C PRO A 391 -25.68 14.43 -15.60
N ALA A 392 -25.67 15.69 -15.18
CA ALA A 392 -24.90 16.70 -15.89
C ALA A 392 -23.53 16.09 -16.19
N GLU A 393 -23.02 16.26 -17.41
CA GLU A 393 -21.65 15.93 -17.77
C GLU A 393 -20.72 16.78 -16.88
N GLU A 394 -20.54 16.34 -15.63
CA GLU A 394 -19.64 16.95 -14.69
C GLU A 394 -18.24 16.52 -15.07
N ARG A 395 -17.38 17.53 -15.19
CA ARG A 395 -16.07 17.38 -15.80
C ARG A 395 -15.23 16.39 -14.98
N PRO A 396 -14.55 15.42 -15.63
CA PRO A 396 -13.72 14.45 -14.94
C PRO A 396 -12.68 15.14 -14.05
N ARG A 397 -12.47 14.61 -12.85
CA ARG A 397 -11.51 15.19 -11.90
C ARG A 397 -10.10 15.16 -12.47
N PRO A 398 -9.39 16.30 -12.47
CA PRO A 398 -8.05 16.41 -13.02
C PRO A 398 -7.09 15.53 -12.20
N THR A 399 -6.53 14.49 -12.79
CA THR A 399 -5.64 13.53 -12.12
C THR A 399 -4.35 13.41 -12.90
N ALA A 400 -3.23 13.11 -12.23
CA ALA A 400 -1.95 12.90 -12.87
C ALA A 400 -1.22 11.68 -12.30
N ASP A 401 -0.71 10.84 -13.20
CA ASP A 401 0.22 9.77 -12.89
C ASP A 401 1.66 10.27 -13.09
N CYS A 402 2.58 9.85 -12.23
CA CYS A 402 3.99 10.22 -12.27
C CYS A 402 4.86 8.96 -12.41
N ARG A 403 5.90 9.03 -13.24
CA ARG A 403 6.92 7.99 -13.37
C ARG A 403 8.29 8.64 -13.38
N LEU A 404 9.15 8.23 -12.45
CA LEU A 404 10.56 8.65 -12.46
C LEU A 404 11.28 7.93 -13.61
N LEU A 405 12.04 8.66 -14.40
CA LEU A 405 12.83 8.12 -15.50
C LEU A 405 14.30 7.90 -15.04
N PRO A 406 15.07 7.01 -15.70
CA PRO A 406 16.46 6.75 -15.33
C PRO A 406 17.38 7.97 -15.39
N ASP A 407 17.01 9.00 -16.17
CA ASP A 407 17.73 10.27 -16.29
C ASP A 407 17.38 11.29 -15.19
N GLY A 408 16.52 10.91 -14.23
CA GLY A 408 16.05 11.75 -13.14
C GLY A 408 14.84 12.63 -13.47
N ALA A 409 14.34 12.63 -14.71
CA ALA A 409 13.14 13.37 -15.07
C ALA A 409 11.86 12.64 -14.64
N TRP A 410 10.79 13.39 -14.39
CA TRP A 410 9.46 12.84 -14.12
C TRP A 410 8.59 12.90 -15.37
N GLU A 411 8.13 11.76 -15.86
CA GLU A 411 7.03 11.70 -16.82
C GLU A 411 5.70 11.87 -16.07
N VAL A 412 4.91 12.86 -16.47
CA VAL A 412 3.59 13.13 -15.89
C VAL A 412 2.50 12.92 -16.94
N THR A 413 1.63 11.93 -16.70
CA THR A 413 0.49 11.63 -17.55
C THR A 413 -0.80 12.18 -16.94
N LEU A 414 -1.48 13.05 -17.68
CA LEU A 414 -2.67 13.80 -17.28
C LEU A 414 -3.96 13.11 -17.72
N HIS A 415 -4.93 13.08 -16.81
CA HIS A 415 -6.27 12.52 -17.00
C HIS A 415 -7.35 13.54 -16.63
N GLY A 416 -8.47 13.53 -17.37
CA GLY A 416 -9.61 14.42 -17.08
C GLY A 416 -9.38 15.90 -17.36
N VAL A 417 -8.28 16.26 -18.04
CA VAL A 417 -7.91 17.65 -18.37
C VAL A 417 -7.71 17.89 -19.87
N PRO A 418 -8.75 17.67 -20.70
CA PRO A 418 -8.63 17.93 -22.13
C PRO A 418 -8.26 19.40 -22.37
N GLY A 419 -7.32 19.63 -23.29
CA GLY A 419 -6.83 20.97 -23.65
C GLY A 419 -5.78 21.56 -22.71
N ALA A 420 -5.27 20.79 -21.74
CA ALA A 420 -4.08 21.19 -20.98
C ALA A 420 -2.90 21.43 -21.94
N ARG A 421 -2.22 22.56 -21.78
CA ARG A 421 -1.03 22.96 -22.54
C ARG A 421 0.22 22.96 -21.68
N THR A 422 0.05 23.15 -20.37
CA THR A 422 1.16 23.25 -19.43
C THR A 422 0.82 22.50 -18.14
N VAL A 423 1.81 21.83 -17.57
CA VAL A 423 1.82 21.43 -16.16
C VAL A 423 2.60 22.46 -15.38
N ARG A 424 1.93 23.15 -14.45
CA ARG A 424 2.52 24.17 -13.59
C ARG A 424 2.77 23.61 -12.21
N VAL A 425 3.98 23.83 -11.69
CA VAL A 425 4.39 23.47 -10.33
C VAL A 425 4.52 24.77 -9.53
N LYS A 426 3.70 24.92 -8.49
CA LYS A 426 3.62 26.15 -7.68
C LYS A 426 4.17 25.95 -6.29
N ASP A 427 5.20 26.71 -5.91
CA ASP A 427 5.75 26.71 -4.57
C ASP A 427 4.68 27.14 -3.53
N GLN A 428 4.62 26.44 -2.40
CA GLN A 428 3.76 26.73 -1.25
C GLN A 428 4.56 27.14 0.00
N SER A 429 5.86 27.41 -0.14
CA SER A 429 6.73 27.88 0.93
C SER A 429 6.32 29.28 1.43
N LYS A 430 6.58 29.55 2.72
CA LYS A 430 6.25 30.85 3.32
C LYS A 430 7.08 31.95 2.66
N GLY A 431 6.41 32.94 2.06
CA GLY A 431 7.03 34.05 1.34
C GLY A 431 6.77 34.07 -0.17
N GLY A 432 6.13 33.03 -0.71
CA GLY A 432 5.92 32.87 -2.16
C GLY A 432 7.21 32.43 -2.87
N GLY A 433 7.07 31.55 -3.86
CA GLY A 433 8.17 31.09 -4.71
C GLY A 433 7.82 31.23 -6.19
N GLU A 434 8.77 30.85 -7.06
CA GLU A 434 8.56 30.87 -8.50
C GLU A 434 7.66 29.71 -8.94
N ASP A 435 6.83 29.97 -9.96
CA ASP A 435 6.05 28.94 -10.64
C ASP A 435 6.90 28.38 -11.79
N VAL A 436 6.99 27.06 -11.91
CA VAL A 436 7.72 26.39 -13.00
C VAL A 436 6.73 25.72 -13.94
N ASP A 437 6.85 26.01 -15.24
CA ASP A 437 5.93 25.57 -16.28
C ASP A 437 6.59 24.54 -17.21
N PHE A 438 5.92 23.41 -17.40
CA PHE A 438 6.35 22.35 -18.31
C PHE A 438 5.33 22.15 -19.42
N ALA A 439 5.78 22.18 -20.67
CA ALA A 439 4.91 22.00 -21.83
C ALA A 439 4.31 20.58 -21.85
N VAL A 440 3.00 20.50 -22.14
CA VAL A 440 2.32 19.24 -22.44
C VAL A 440 2.50 18.95 -23.93
N GLY A 441 2.95 17.75 -24.26
CA GLY A 441 3.21 17.30 -25.63
C GLY A 441 1.97 17.39 -26.53
N SER A 442 2.17 17.24 -27.84
CA SER A 442 1.15 17.42 -28.88
C SER A 442 -0.11 16.54 -28.73
N GLY A 443 -0.04 15.46 -27.95
CA GLY A 443 -1.18 14.62 -27.57
C GLY A 443 -2.03 15.15 -26.40
N GLY A 444 -1.63 16.24 -25.73
CA GLY A 444 -2.41 16.89 -24.67
C GLY A 444 -2.49 16.13 -23.33
N THR A 445 -1.72 15.05 -23.17
CA THR A 445 -1.83 14.13 -22.03
C THR A 445 -0.51 13.86 -21.31
N ARG A 446 0.65 14.21 -21.87
CA ARG A 446 1.95 13.93 -21.23
C ARG A 446 2.82 15.17 -21.16
N ALA A 447 3.49 15.36 -20.02
CA ALA A 447 4.53 16.35 -19.82
C ALA A 447 5.77 15.65 -19.24
N GLN A 448 6.95 16.07 -19.68
CA GLN A 448 8.21 15.65 -19.08
C GLN A 448 8.72 16.79 -18.19
N ILE A 449 8.96 16.49 -16.93
CA ILE A 449 9.40 17.42 -15.91
C ILE A 449 10.85 17.10 -15.60
N ASP A 450 11.77 17.91 -16.12
CA ASP A 450 13.18 17.83 -15.74
C ASP A 450 13.31 18.27 -14.27
N ALA A 451 13.79 17.36 -13.41
CA ALA A 451 13.99 17.68 -12.00
C ALA A 451 14.98 18.84 -11.81
N ARG A 452 15.95 19.05 -12.71
CA ARG A 452 16.88 20.19 -12.65
C ARG A 452 16.19 21.53 -12.82
N ALA A 453 15.12 21.60 -13.62
CA ALA A 453 14.34 22.82 -13.78
C ALA A 453 13.56 23.20 -12.52
N LEU A 454 13.36 22.23 -11.60
CA LEU A 454 12.74 22.46 -10.30
C LEU A 454 13.74 22.99 -9.26
N ALA A 455 15.04 23.11 -9.57
CA ALA A 455 16.06 23.62 -8.65
C ALA A 455 15.85 25.08 -8.23
N VAL A 456 15.07 25.84 -9.00
CA VAL A 456 14.65 27.21 -8.65
C VAL A 456 13.64 27.25 -7.49
N LEU A 457 12.96 26.12 -7.21
CA LEU A 457 12.02 26.01 -6.12
C LEU A 457 12.75 25.96 -4.77
N ARG A 458 12.16 26.58 -3.76
CA ARG A 458 12.68 26.51 -2.39
C ARG A 458 12.46 25.11 -1.81
N GLU A 459 13.35 24.70 -0.90
CA GLU A 459 13.12 23.51 -0.08
C GLU A 459 11.77 23.65 0.65
N GLY A 460 10.89 22.66 0.47
CA GLY A 460 9.50 22.81 0.87
C GLY A 460 8.55 21.90 0.11
N ARG A 461 7.40 22.47 -0.29
CA ARG A 461 6.31 21.74 -0.92
C ARG A 461 5.76 22.57 -2.07
N ALA A 462 5.47 21.92 -3.19
CA ALA A 462 4.85 22.57 -4.34
C ALA A 462 3.63 21.78 -4.84
N ASP A 463 2.62 22.47 -5.35
CA ASP A 463 1.39 21.85 -5.86
C ASP A 463 1.36 21.83 -7.39
N PHE A 464 0.78 20.77 -7.95
CA PHE A 464 0.67 20.59 -9.40
C PHE A 464 -0.67 21.10 -9.95
N TYR A 465 -0.62 21.79 -11.08
CA TYR A 465 -1.79 22.31 -11.79
C TYR A 465 -1.68 22.00 -13.28
N ALA A 466 -2.80 21.59 -13.88
CA ALA A 466 -2.94 21.60 -15.34
C ALA A 466 -3.47 22.98 -15.76
N VAL A 467 -2.81 23.61 -16.72
CA VAL A 467 -3.16 24.92 -17.26
C VAL A 467 -3.60 24.75 -18.72
N ASP A 468 -4.80 25.23 -19.06
CA ASP A 468 -5.30 25.19 -20.44
C ASP A 468 -4.80 26.36 -21.29
N GLY A 469 -5.07 26.34 -22.60
CA GLY A 469 -4.66 27.40 -23.53
C GLY A 469 -5.30 28.77 -23.27
N LYS A 470 -6.22 28.90 -22.30
CA LYS A 470 -6.81 30.16 -21.84
C LYS A 470 -6.23 30.61 -20.50
N GLY A 471 -5.25 29.90 -19.96
CA GLY A 471 -4.64 30.19 -18.66
C GLY A 471 -5.45 29.72 -17.45
N LYS A 472 -6.51 28.91 -17.64
CA LYS A 472 -7.30 28.40 -16.51
C LYS A 472 -6.57 27.24 -15.84
N GLU A 473 -6.36 27.37 -14.55
CA GLU A 473 -5.67 26.37 -13.73
C GLU A 473 -6.65 25.37 -13.10
N ARG A 474 -6.25 24.10 -13.07
CA ARG A 474 -6.94 23.03 -12.35
C ARG A 474 -5.93 22.23 -11.55
N ARG A 475 -6.06 22.25 -10.22
CA ARG A 475 -5.17 21.51 -9.32
C ARG A 475 -5.31 20.01 -9.56
N LEU A 476 -4.17 19.33 -9.71
CA LEU A 476 -4.11 17.90 -10.04
C LEU A 476 -4.28 17.04 -8.78
N ARG A 477 -5.06 15.97 -8.93
CA ARG A 477 -5.19 14.88 -7.96
C ARG A 477 -4.12 13.84 -8.20
N PHE A 478 -3.71 13.17 -7.12
CA PHE A 478 -2.71 12.12 -7.18
C PHE A 478 -3.28 10.88 -7.86
N GLY A 479 -2.62 10.44 -8.94
CA GLY A 479 -2.91 9.21 -9.65
C GLY A 479 -2.05 8.05 -9.13
N ARG A 480 -1.11 7.58 -9.94
CA ARG A 480 -0.06 6.61 -9.58
C ARG A 480 1.29 7.32 -9.54
N CYS A 481 2.23 6.84 -8.73
CA CYS A 481 3.61 7.30 -8.75
C CYS A 481 4.51 6.07 -8.73
N THR A 482 5.36 5.89 -9.74
CA THR A 482 6.27 4.74 -9.83
C THR A 482 7.71 5.19 -9.99
N LEU A 483 8.62 4.42 -9.42
CA LEU A 483 10.05 4.66 -9.47
C LEU A 483 10.57 3.86 -10.66
N GLY A 484 10.85 4.52 -11.77
CA GLY A 484 11.52 3.87 -12.90
C GLY A 484 12.99 3.61 -12.61
N GLY A 485 13.30 2.95 -11.49
CA GLY A 485 14.60 2.30 -11.21
C GLY A 485 15.68 3.23 -10.72
N ALA A 486 15.40 4.52 -10.73
CA ALA A 486 16.33 5.55 -10.35
C ALA A 486 16.29 5.66 -8.81
N ARG A 487 17.12 4.87 -8.13
CA ARG A 487 17.31 4.94 -6.66
C ARG A 487 18.49 5.81 -6.25
N ASP A 488 19.53 5.83 -7.06
CA ASP A 488 20.76 6.60 -6.79
C ASP A 488 20.81 7.90 -7.61
N VAL A 489 19.67 8.59 -7.73
CA VAL A 489 19.59 9.83 -8.52
C VAL A 489 20.19 11.02 -7.76
N GLY A 490 20.45 10.88 -6.47
CA GLY A 490 21.16 11.89 -5.69
C GLY A 490 22.55 12.24 -6.28
N HIS A 491 23.17 11.31 -7.01
CA HIS A 491 24.46 11.55 -7.67
C HIS A 491 24.33 12.16 -9.09
N LEU A 492 23.10 12.38 -9.60
CA LEU A 492 22.83 12.68 -11.01
C LEU A 492 22.59 14.17 -11.33
N SER A 493 22.82 15.09 -10.40
CA SER A 493 22.75 16.51 -10.74
C SER A 493 24.14 17.05 -11.09
N ASP A 494 24.34 17.49 -12.33
CA ASP A 494 25.43 18.41 -12.73
C ASP A 494 25.34 19.80 -12.03
N LEU A 495 24.50 19.90 -11.00
CA LEU A 495 24.31 21.07 -10.17
C LEU A 495 25.43 21.13 -9.12
N ASP A 496 25.84 22.36 -8.79
CA ASP A 496 26.84 22.67 -7.77
C ASP A 496 26.31 22.54 -6.33
N HIS A 497 25.06 22.14 -6.16
CA HIS A 497 24.34 21.98 -4.90
C HIS A 497 23.46 20.72 -4.94
N PHE A 498 22.98 20.29 -3.77
CA PHE A 498 22.07 19.15 -3.67
C PHE A 498 20.63 19.56 -4.02
N HIS A 499 20.00 18.82 -4.93
CA HIS A 499 18.59 19.00 -5.29
C HIS A 499 17.88 17.66 -5.43
N TRP A 500 16.74 17.50 -4.75
CA TRP A 500 15.88 16.33 -4.87
C TRP A 500 14.41 16.70 -4.85
N ALA A 501 13.60 16.09 -5.71
CA ALA A 501 12.18 16.38 -5.82
C ALA A 501 11.34 15.12 -6.04
N LEU A 502 10.38 14.87 -5.14
CA LEU A 502 9.58 13.65 -5.10
C LEU A 502 8.06 13.94 -5.07
N PRO A 503 7.29 13.53 -6.10
CA PRO A 503 5.84 13.62 -6.11
C PRO A 503 5.19 12.62 -5.15
N TYR A 504 4.11 13.04 -4.48
CA TYR A 504 3.42 12.23 -3.49
C TYR A 504 1.94 12.62 -3.31
N ALA A 505 1.19 11.72 -2.70
CA ALA A 505 -0.21 11.94 -2.37
C ALA A 505 -0.35 12.70 -1.05
N THR A 506 -1.13 13.77 -1.06
CA THR A 506 -1.59 14.40 0.19
C THR A 506 -2.76 13.62 0.81
N GLU A 507 -3.04 13.83 2.09
CA GLU A 507 -4.23 13.25 2.76
C GLU A 507 -5.55 13.58 2.03
N GLY A 508 -5.64 14.76 1.39
CA GLY A 508 -6.79 15.16 0.57
C GLY A 508 -6.85 14.52 -0.83
N GLY A 509 -5.88 13.68 -1.17
CA GLY A 509 -5.73 13.02 -2.47
C GLY A 509 -5.26 13.93 -3.61
N TYR A 510 -4.64 15.08 -3.28
CA TYR A 510 -3.98 15.94 -4.27
C TYR A 510 -2.54 15.49 -4.54
N LEU A 511 -2.10 15.67 -5.79
CA LEU A 511 -0.70 15.49 -6.19
C LEU A 511 0.12 16.67 -5.69
N ARG A 512 1.19 16.39 -4.96
CA ARG A 512 2.11 17.38 -4.39
C ARG A 512 3.54 16.95 -4.62
N LEU A 513 4.43 17.93 -4.76
CA LEU A 513 5.87 17.74 -4.84
C LEU A 513 6.50 18.05 -3.48
N ARG A 514 7.39 17.18 -3.01
CA ARG A 514 8.32 17.48 -1.94
C ARG A 514 9.65 17.87 -2.57
N VAL A 515 10.21 19.02 -2.18
CA VAL A 515 11.48 19.55 -2.72
C VAL A 515 12.48 19.70 -1.58
N TRP A 516 13.71 19.22 -1.80
CA TRP A 516 14.89 19.51 -1.01
C TRP A 516 15.93 20.18 -1.90
N SER A 517 16.50 21.29 -1.44
CA SER A 517 17.47 22.07 -2.22
C SER A 517 18.42 22.77 -1.26
N ARG A 518 19.68 22.32 -1.21
CA ARG A 518 20.66 22.69 -0.18
C ARG A 518 22.04 22.94 -0.81
N PRO A 519 22.77 24.00 -0.42
CA PRO A 519 24.13 24.23 -0.91
C PRO A 519 25.05 23.03 -0.67
N ASN A 520 25.01 22.49 0.54
CA ASN A 520 25.75 21.30 0.96
C ASN A 520 24.79 20.28 1.57
N HIS A 521 25.01 19.00 1.28
CA HIS A 521 24.21 17.89 1.78
C HIS A 521 25.08 16.70 2.17
N ALA A 522 24.71 16.06 3.27
CA ALA A 522 25.31 14.82 3.74
C ALA A 522 24.23 13.73 3.73
N GLU A 523 24.24 12.91 2.69
CA GLU A 523 23.31 11.80 2.52
C GLU A 523 23.79 10.59 3.32
N LEU A 524 22.96 10.14 4.26
CA LEU A 524 23.22 8.99 5.10
C LEU A 524 22.82 7.70 4.39
N VAL A 525 23.76 6.79 4.17
CA VAL A 525 23.50 5.49 3.51
C VAL A 525 23.30 4.36 4.51
N ALA A 526 24.01 4.36 5.64
CA ALA A 526 23.91 3.30 6.64
C ALA A 526 23.99 3.82 8.08
N VAL A 527 23.27 3.16 8.99
CA VAL A 527 23.39 3.34 10.44
C VAL A 527 23.62 1.99 11.11
N GLU A 528 24.86 1.78 11.53
CA GLU A 528 25.31 0.55 12.19
C GLU A 528 25.49 0.76 13.69
N TYR A 529 25.23 -0.30 14.44
CA TYR A 529 25.17 -0.26 15.90
C TYR A 529 26.36 -1.02 16.48
N SER A 530 26.97 -0.43 17.50
CA SER A 530 27.85 -1.12 18.44
C SER A 530 27.35 -0.91 19.87
N ASP A 531 28.06 -1.45 20.85
CA ASP A 531 27.70 -1.25 22.25
C ASP A 531 27.82 0.21 22.71
N THR A 532 28.77 0.99 22.18
CA THR A 532 29.04 2.34 22.69
C THR A 532 28.84 3.44 21.66
N SER A 533 28.66 3.06 20.40
CA SER A 533 28.75 3.98 19.27
C SER A 533 27.77 3.64 18.16
N LEU A 534 27.32 4.68 17.46
CA LEU A 534 26.65 4.56 16.17
C LEU A 534 27.64 4.86 15.05
N TRP A 535 27.77 3.93 14.11
CA TRP A 535 28.59 4.13 12.91
C TRP A 535 27.69 4.65 11.78
N LEU A 536 28.01 5.84 11.30
CA LEU A 536 27.30 6.53 10.22
C LEU A 536 28.16 6.49 8.97
N THR A 537 27.59 6.02 7.87
CA THR A 537 28.24 6.04 6.56
C THR A 537 27.35 6.72 5.55
N GLY A 538 27.92 7.56 4.70
CA GLY A 538 27.16 8.32 3.73
C GLY A 538 28.03 8.99 2.68
N TRP A 539 27.41 9.73 1.76
CA TRP A 539 28.09 10.50 0.74
C TRP A 539 27.75 11.98 0.85
N LEU A 540 28.61 12.82 0.27
CA LEU A 540 28.50 14.27 0.31
C LEU A 540 28.24 14.84 -1.08
N GLN A 541 27.45 15.91 -1.13
CA GLN A 541 27.29 16.73 -2.32
C GLN A 541 27.29 18.21 -1.97
N GLY A 542 27.80 19.04 -2.88
CA GLY A 542 27.93 20.48 -2.72
C GLY A 542 29.39 20.94 -2.65
N GLN A 543 29.58 22.14 -2.14
CA GLN A 543 30.84 22.85 -2.01
C GLN A 543 31.47 22.61 -0.63
N TRP A 544 32.06 21.43 -0.43
CA TRP A 544 32.80 21.06 0.78
C TRP A 544 34.29 21.45 0.69
N GLN A 545 34.94 21.78 1.82
CA GLN A 545 36.38 22.07 1.85
C GLN A 545 37.20 20.83 2.26
N PRO A 546 37.95 20.20 1.34
CA PRO A 546 38.82 19.08 1.68
C PRO A 546 39.98 19.53 2.57
N GLY A 547 40.30 18.77 3.62
CA GLY A 547 41.49 18.98 4.47
C GLY A 547 41.25 19.63 5.85
N GLY A 548 40.01 19.96 6.20
CA GLY A 548 39.65 20.41 7.56
C GLY A 548 39.44 19.26 8.56
N GLU A 549 39.26 19.59 9.85
CA GLU A 549 38.91 18.60 10.88
C GLU A 549 37.40 18.32 10.82
N TRP A 550 37.04 17.18 10.21
CA TRP A 550 35.65 16.78 10.06
C TRP A 550 35.08 16.26 11.39
N LEU A 551 33.97 16.84 11.82
CA LEU A 551 33.34 16.52 13.11
C LEU A 551 31.85 16.23 12.94
N LEU A 552 31.40 15.20 13.67
CA LEU A 552 30.00 15.05 14.00
C LEU A 552 29.66 15.93 15.19
N LEU A 553 28.60 16.71 15.02
CA LEU A 553 28.07 17.58 16.05
C LEU A 553 26.67 17.13 16.46
N LEU A 554 26.38 17.25 17.75
CA LEU A 554 25.05 17.10 18.32
C LEU A 554 24.55 18.46 18.77
N ARG A 555 23.49 18.97 18.13
CA ARG A 555 22.84 20.24 18.52
C ARG A 555 21.53 19.96 19.23
N ARG A 556 21.34 20.58 20.39
CA ARG A 556 20.08 20.46 21.14
C ARG A 556 18.95 21.19 20.46
N ARG A 557 17.79 20.56 20.35
CA ARG A 557 16.59 21.25 19.83
C ARG A 557 15.99 22.22 20.83
N GLN A 558 16.04 21.88 22.12
CA GLN A 558 15.50 22.70 23.19
C GLN A 558 16.42 23.90 23.54
N GLU A 559 17.71 23.82 23.23
CA GLU A 559 18.70 24.89 23.47
C GLU A 559 19.75 24.95 22.33
N PRO A 560 19.40 25.48 21.14
CA PRO A 560 20.23 25.36 19.93
C PRO A 560 21.63 25.98 20.00
N THR A 561 21.89 26.85 20.98
CA THR A 561 23.21 27.43 21.25
C THR A 561 24.20 26.41 21.83
N ARG A 562 23.72 25.28 22.37
CA ARG A 562 24.55 24.20 22.87
C ARG A 562 24.74 23.12 21.80
N THR A 563 25.96 23.06 21.29
CA THR A 563 26.42 22.02 20.37
C THR A 563 27.58 21.25 21.01
N LEU A 564 27.55 19.93 20.90
CA LEU A 564 28.58 19.01 21.40
C LEU A 564 29.30 18.38 20.21
N ALA A 565 30.63 18.34 20.22
CA ALA A 565 31.39 17.48 19.32
C ALA A 565 31.23 16.03 19.79
N ALA A 566 30.59 15.20 18.96
CA ALA A 566 30.19 13.84 19.34
C ALA A 566 30.99 12.75 18.62
N GLY A 567 31.92 13.15 17.75
CA GLY A 567 32.76 12.23 17.01
C GLY A 567 33.59 12.89 15.92
N ARG A 568 34.66 12.21 15.49
CA ARG A 568 35.42 12.57 14.29
C ARG A 568 34.85 11.84 13.09
N ALA A 569 34.76 12.54 11.97
CA ALA A 569 34.40 11.96 10.69
C ALA A 569 35.65 11.82 9.81
N ARG A 570 35.68 10.79 8.98
CA ARG A 570 36.67 10.61 7.92
C ARG A 570 36.00 10.85 6.59
N PHE A 571 36.74 11.43 5.67
CA PHE A 571 36.29 11.71 4.32
C PHE A 571 37.26 11.10 3.31
N GLU A 572 36.75 10.32 2.37
CA GLU A 572 37.50 9.67 1.30
C GLU A 572 36.59 9.51 0.08
N ASP A 573 37.05 9.94 -1.10
CA ASP A 573 36.35 9.78 -2.39
C ASP A 573 34.86 10.20 -2.42
N GLY A 574 34.51 11.31 -1.74
CA GLY A 574 33.12 11.80 -1.68
C GLY A 574 32.26 11.14 -0.60
N TRP A 575 32.80 10.13 0.10
CA TRP A 575 32.14 9.43 1.18
C TRP A 575 32.62 9.92 2.54
N PHE A 576 31.72 9.91 3.51
CA PHE A 576 32.05 10.09 4.91
C PHE A 576 31.75 8.83 5.73
N GLY A 577 32.62 8.56 6.69
CA GLY A 577 32.41 7.57 7.74
C GLY A 577 32.66 8.21 9.09
N ALA A 578 31.74 8.06 10.03
CA ALA A 578 31.83 8.74 11.31
C ALA A 578 31.29 7.90 12.45
N GLU A 579 32.00 7.92 13.57
CA GLU A 579 31.59 7.27 14.82
C GLU A 579 30.95 8.32 15.73
N LEU A 580 29.71 8.09 16.13
CA LEU A 580 29.03 8.91 17.13
C LEU A 580 29.12 8.21 18.49
N ASN A 581 29.85 8.82 19.42
CA ASN A 581 29.98 8.31 20.78
C ASN A 581 28.68 8.54 21.56
N MET A 582 27.99 7.45 21.89
CA MET A 582 26.69 7.54 22.53
C MET A 582 26.77 7.91 24.01
N ASN A 583 27.84 7.52 24.71
CA ASN A 583 28.00 7.80 26.12
C ASN A 583 28.11 9.32 26.37
N GLU A 584 28.79 10.02 25.47
CA GLU A 584 28.88 11.48 25.53
C GLU A 584 27.51 12.14 25.32
N ALA A 585 26.75 11.67 24.32
CA ALA A 585 25.40 12.17 24.06
C ALA A 585 24.46 11.93 25.25
N MET A 586 24.51 10.73 25.85
CA MET A 586 23.72 10.39 27.03
C MET A 586 24.12 11.23 28.24
N ARG A 587 25.41 11.39 28.54
CA ARG A 587 25.90 12.17 29.70
C ARG A 587 25.68 13.66 29.57
N ALA A 588 25.70 14.18 28.35
CA ALA A 588 25.52 15.61 28.12
C ALA A 588 24.11 16.08 28.47
N ARG A 589 23.13 15.17 28.61
CA ARG A 589 21.70 15.49 28.74
C ARG A 589 21.33 16.36 29.93
N LEU A 590 20.32 17.22 29.78
CA LEU A 590 19.81 18.09 30.86
C LEU A 590 18.34 17.87 31.21
N LEU A 591 17.61 17.15 30.36
CA LEU A 591 16.19 16.85 30.54
C LEU A 591 15.97 15.33 30.56
N MET A 592 14.92 14.89 31.27
CA MET A 592 14.47 13.49 31.24
C MET A 592 14.17 12.99 29.83
N ARG A 593 13.82 13.89 28.92
CA ARG A 593 13.65 13.59 27.51
C ARG A 593 14.03 14.78 26.65
N GLU A 594 15.01 14.61 25.79
CA GLU A 594 15.49 15.66 24.88
C GLU A 594 15.86 15.12 23.50
N ASN A 595 15.82 16.01 22.51
CA ASN A 595 16.05 15.65 21.11
C ASN A 595 17.27 16.41 20.59
N TRP A 596 18.11 15.72 19.82
CA TRP A 596 19.36 16.23 19.30
C TRP A 596 19.41 16.06 17.79
N ASP A 597 19.80 17.11 17.09
CA ASP A 597 20.10 17.05 15.66
C ASP A 597 21.52 16.53 15.47
N VAL A 598 21.71 15.62 14.49
CA VAL A 598 23.03 15.15 14.08
C VAL A 598 23.51 15.99 12.89
N LEU A 599 24.64 16.66 13.05
CA LEU A 599 25.22 17.52 12.02
C LEU A 599 26.64 17.09 11.68
N LEU A 600 27.08 17.43 10.46
CA LEU A 600 28.43 17.26 9.97
C LEU A 600 29.01 18.63 9.63
N THR A 601 30.27 18.87 10.02
CA THR A 601 31.05 20.04 9.61
C THR A 601 32.41 19.60 9.10
N ASP A 602 32.94 20.32 8.13
CA ASP A 602 34.31 20.17 7.61
C ASP A 602 35.33 21.02 8.38
N GLY A 603 34.89 21.76 9.42
CA GLY A 603 35.76 22.62 10.22
C GLY A 603 36.15 23.94 9.54
N SER A 604 35.60 24.25 8.37
CA SER A 604 35.88 25.50 7.63
C SER A 604 35.30 26.77 8.26
N GLY A 605 34.47 26.62 9.31
CA GLY A 605 33.68 27.70 9.90
C GLY A 605 32.30 27.92 9.23
N SER A 606 32.01 27.17 8.16
CA SER A 606 30.68 27.10 7.54
C SER A 606 29.62 26.55 8.49
N GLU A 607 28.35 26.86 8.26
CA GLU A 607 27.25 26.31 9.06
C GLU A 607 27.24 24.77 8.95
N PRO A 608 27.20 24.02 10.07
CA PRO A 608 27.12 22.57 10.04
C PRO A 608 25.87 22.07 9.31
N VAL A 609 26.04 21.05 8.48
CA VAL A 609 24.99 20.47 7.64
C VAL A 609 24.30 19.34 8.41
N ARG A 610 22.96 19.29 8.35
CA ARG A 610 22.20 18.19 8.95
C ARG A 610 22.41 16.91 8.15
N VAL A 611 22.84 15.84 8.82
CA VAL A 611 22.92 14.52 8.21
C VAL A 611 21.51 14.01 7.96
N ALA A 612 21.19 13.60 6.73
CA ALA A 612 19.84 13.24 6.35
C ALA A 612 19.83 12.11 5.33
N ARG A 613 18.70 11.40 5.19
CA ARG A 613 18.53 10.39 4.14
C ARG A 613 17.38 10.80 3.23
N ILE A 614 17.67 11.50 2.15
CA ILE A 614 16.68 12.18 1.30
C ILE A 614 16.63 11.56 -0.10
N ALA A 615 17.75 11.08 -0.63
CA ALA A 615 17.91 10.70 -2.03
C ALA A 615 17.34 9.30 -2.34
N ASP A 616 16.10 9.03 -1.95
CA ASP A 616 15.32 7.89 -2.43
C ASP A 616 13.82 8.25 -2.58
N ASP A 617 12.97 7.24 -2.55
CA ASP A 617 11.53 7.31 -2.74
C ASP A 617 10.70 7.53 -1.46
N GLN A 618 11.33 7.82 -0.33
CA GLN A 618 10.66 8.02 0.94
C GLN A 618 10.44 9.50 1.23
N VAL A 619 9.21 9.97 1.03
CA VAL A 619 8.81 11.35 1.38
C VAL A 619 8.89 11.58 2.89
N VAL A 620 8.48 10.58 3.69
CA VAL A 620 8.50 10.62 5.16
C VAL A 620 8.98 9.27 5.69
N ARG A 621 10.18 9.22 6.25
CA ARG A 621 10.77 7.98 6.79
C ARG A 621 10.35 7.60 8.18
N ARG A 622 10.10 8.60 9.03
CA ARG A 622 9.89 8.42 10.48
C ARG A 622 8.85 7.35 10.82
N ASP A 623 7.85 7.19 9.97
CA ASP A 623 6.72 6.31 10.22
C ASP A 623 6.99 4.86 9.74
N VAL A 624 7.88 4.69 8.76
CA VAL A 624 8.15 3.41 8.10
C VAL A 624 9.45 2.76 8.57
N GLN A 625 10.44 3.57 8.97
CA GLN A 625 11.73 3.12 9.46
C GLN A 625 11.88 3.45 10.94
N ARG A 626 12.21 2.44 11.74
CA ARG A 626 12.42 2.60 13.19
C ARG A 626 13.71 1.92 13.61
N PHE A 627 14.47 2.65 14.40
CA PHE A 627 15.70 2.17 14.98
C PHE A 627 15.47 1.61 16.39
N PRO A 628 16.30 0.63 16.83
CA PRO A 628 16.32 0.19 18.21
C PRO A 628 16.54 1.35 19.17
N GLU A 629 15.93 1.28 20.35
CA GLU A 629 16.40 2.06 21.50
C GLU A 629 17.55 1.30 22.16
N LEU A 630 18.67 1.99 22.35
CA LEU A 630 19.83 1.49 23.06
C LEU A 630 19.76 1.96 24.49
N VAL A 631 19.87 1.02 25.42
CA VAL A 631 19.65 1.27 26.84
C VAL A 631 20.94 1.04 27.63
N ARG A 632 21.26 1.96 28.54
CA ARG A 632 22.43 1.92 29.42
C ARG A 632 22.02 2.15 30.87
N GLU A 633 22.51 1.31 31.76
CA GLU A 633 22.44 1.58 33.20
C GLU A 633 23.52 2.63 33.53
N GLU A 634 23.11 3.70 34.20
CA GLU A 634 24.00 4.75 34.69
C GLU A 634 24.03 4.71 36.23
N PRO A 635 25.14 5.14 36.86
CA PRO A 635 25.24 5.28 38.30
C PRO A 635 24.12 6.15 38.89
N ALA A 636 23.51 5.66 39.97
CA ALA A 636 22.39 6.27 40.69
C ALA A 636 22.65 7.72 41.13
N ASP A 637 23.90 8.04 41.49
CA ASP A 637 24.34 9.34 41.98
C ASP A 637 24.19 10.48 40.96
N LEU A 638 24.03 10.16 39.67
CA LEU A 638 23.76 11.14 38.61
C LEU A 638 22.30 11.64 38.58
N PHE A 639 21.36 11.00 39.31
CA PHE A 639 19.91 11.24 39.21
C PHE A 639 19.25 11.67 40.53
N GLY A 640 20.06 11.97 41.54
CA GLY A 640 19.60 12.38 42.88
C GLY A 640 19.56 11.22 43.88
N PRO A 641 19.41 11.52 45.18
CA PRO A 641 19.62 10.56 46.26
C PRO A 641 18.58 9.43 46.35
N ASP A 642 17.42 9.59 45.69
CA ASP A 642 16.29 8.66 45.78
C ASP A 642 16.20 7.65 44.61
N VAL A 643 17.11 7.73 43.63
CA VAL A 643 17.09 6.88 42.42
C VAL A 643 18.02 5.68 42.60
N GLY A 644 17.48 4.50 42.90
CA GLY A 644 18.29 3.30 43.16
C GLY A 644 19.00 2.70 41.92
N ARG A 645 18.46 2.96 40.72
CA ARG A 645 19.05 2.67 39.40
C ARG A 645 18.48 3.67 38.40
N ALA A 646 19.31 4.15 37.49
CA ALA A 646 18.86 5.02 36.43
C ALA A 646 19.22 4.42 35.07
N VAL A 647 18.25 4.38 34.18
CA VAL A 647 18.38 3.73 32.88
C VAL A 647 18.22 4.79 31.80
N VAL A 648 19.25 5.01 30.98
CA VAL A 648 19.21 5.99 29.90
C VAL A 648 19.08 5.28 28.57
N GLY A 649 18.05 5.64 27.81
CA GLY A 649 17.82 5.22 26.44
C GLY A 649 18.30 6.26 25.44
N LEU A 650 18.90 5.82 24.34
CA LEU A 650 19.20 6.62 23.16
C LEU A 650 18.65 5.92 21.93
N ARG A 651 17.89 6.65 21.13
CA ARG A 651 17.31 6.11 19.89
C ARG A 651 17.48 7.09 18.73
N PRO A 652 18.12 6.67 17.64
CA PRO A 652 18.08 7.41 16.39
C PRO A 652 16.67 7.44 15.80
N TYR A 653 16.32 8.52 15.12
CA TYR A 653 15.08 8.62 14.37
C TYR A 653 15.24 9.63 13.23
N PHE A 654 14.45 9.46 12.18
CA PHE A 654 14.32 10.46 11.13
C PHE A 654 13.24 11.47 11.46
N THR A 655 13.49 12.74 11.14
CA THR A 655 12.50 13.82 11.28
C THR A 655 11.44 13.74 10.18
N ALA A 656 10.47 14.67 10.21
CA ALA A 656 9.52 14.83 9.11
C ALA A 656 10.19 15.28 7.80
N ASP A 657 11.42 15.80 7.89
CA ASP A 657 12.23 16.26 6.76
C ASP A 657 13.33 15.25 6.38
N ASN A 658 13.26 14.03 6.96
CA ASN A 658 14.20 12.92 6.78
C ASN A 658 15.63 13.16 7.29
N GLU A 659 15.78 14.06 8.27
CA GLU A 659 17.05 14.35 8.92
C GLU A 659 17.30 13.40 10.08
N LEU A 660 18.53 12.95 10.28
CA LEU A 660 18.90 12.10 11.39
C LEU A 660 18.90 12.92 12.69
N SER A 661 18.24 12.39 13.70
CA SER A 661 18.20 12.96 15.04
C SER A 661 18.23 11.85 16.08
N LEU A 662 18.59 12.19 17.31
CA LEU A 662 18.62 11.29 18.44
C LEU A 662 17.59 11.75 19.47
N VAL A 663 16.87 10.81 20.07
CA VAL A 663 16.12 11.06 21.31
C VAL A 663 16.85 10.36 22.45
N VAL A 664 17.16 11.12 23.50
CA VAL A 664 17.70 10.60 24.76
C VAL A 664 16.60 10.65 25.81
N THR A 665 16.35 9.53 26.49
CA THR A 665 15.26 9.38 27.47
C THR A 665 15.77 8.73 28.75
N GLU A 666 15.40 9.29 29.89
CA GLU A 666 15.60 8.68 31.20
C GLU A 666 14.40 7.80 31.54
N HIS A 667 14.68 6.56 31.89
CA HIS A 667 13.72 5.57 32.39
C HIS A 667 13.97 5.42 33.89
N HIS A 668 12.92 5.67 34.69
CA HIS A 668 12.94 5.57 36.15
C HIS A 668 12.27 4.28 36.64
#